data_AF-A0A8J4VJH2-F1
#
_entry.id   AF-A0A8J4VJH2-F1
#
_cell.length_a   1.000
_cell.length_b   1.000
_cell.length_c   1.000
_cell.angle_alpha   90.00
_cell.angle_beta   90.00
_cell.angle_gamma   90.00
#
_symmetry.space_group_name_H-M   'P 1'
#
loop_
_entity.id
_entity.type
_entity.pdbx_description
1 polymer ?
#
loop_
_entity_poly.entity_id
_entity_poly.type
_entity_poly.pdbx_seq_one_letter_code
_entity_poly.pdbx_strand_id
1 'polypeptide(L)'
;TYLLIHFSFRLIWMLLICKFISDAIMVVSSSMAMRDRSSESARFEVLNAEYSAVVFDNENSTIHIDAVVDPLSPSGQKLSSILRVLQKYIQPSMRIVLNPLSSLVDLPLKNYYRYVVPTMDDFSSTDYTINGPKAFFANMPLSKTLTMNLDVPEPWLVEPVIAVHDLDNILLENLGDTRTLQAVFDLEALVLTGHCSEKDHDPPRGLQLILGTKSTPHLVDTIVMANLGYWQMKVSPGVWYLQLAPGRSSELYVLKDDGDGSQENQFSKRITISDLRGKVVHLEVVKKKGKEHDKLLVPDDDDNSEGEKGNGWNSNFLKWASGFIGGSEQSKKSESTSVEQGKGGRHGKTINIFSIASGHLYERFLKIMILSVLKNTRRPVKFWFIKNYLSPQFKDVIPHMAQEYGFDYELITYKWPTWLHKQKEKQRIIWAYKILFLDVIFPISLEKVIFVDADQIVRADMGELYDMDIKGRPLAYTPFCDNNKDMDGYRFWRQGFWKEHLRGRPYHISALYVVDLKKFRETAAGDNLRVFYESLSKDPNSLSNLDQDLPNYAQHTVPIFSLPQEWLWCESWCGNATKSKAKTIDLCNNPMTKEPKLQGARRIVSEWPDLDSEARGFTAKFLGDEVELQEPSPNQSQTSTSKTYSEVDLESKAESSSKVDLESKEENSSEVDLESKAEL
;
A
#
# COMPACT_ATOMS: atom_id res chain seq x y z
N THR A 1 21.91 11.48 13.97
CA THR A 1 21.48 11.07 15.33
C THR A 1 22.03 9.69 15.63
N TYR A 2 22.76 9.52 16.73
CA TYR A 2 23.41 8.27 17.15
C TYR A 2 23.13 7.98 18.63
N LEU A 3 23.05 6.71 19.01
CA LEU A 3 22.83 6.25 20.38
C LEU A 3 23.83 5.14 20.72
N LEU A 4 24.58 5.32 21.81
CA LEU A 4 25.48 4.33 22.36
C LEU A 4 25.05 3.97 23.78
N ILE A 5 24.94 2.67 24.07
CA ILE A 5 24.55 2.15 25.38
C ILE A 5 25.66 1.23 25.88
N HIS A 6 26.24 1.57 27.02
CA HIS A 6 27.23 0.78 27.72
C HIS A 6 26.61 0.08 28.94
N PHE A 7 26.85 -1.23 29.06
CA PHE A 7 26.48 -2.02 30.23
C PHE A 7 27.73 -2.30 31.06
N SER A 8 27.71 -1.92 32.34
CA SER A 8 28.78 -2.28 33.28
C SER A 8 28.47 -3.65 33.89
N PHE A 9 29.30 -4.65 33.57
CA PHE A 9 29.14 -6.02 34.06
C PHE A 9 29.53 -6.13 35.55
N ARG A 10 28.65 -5.70 36.45
CA ARG A 10 28.65 -6.16 37.85
C ARG A 10 27.23 -6.62 38.22
N LEU A 11 27.11 -7.93 38.48
CA LEU A 11 25.91 -8.72 38.84
C LEU A 11 24.86 -8.94 37.73
N ILE A 12 25.18 -9.81 36.78
CA ILE A 12 24.18 -10.56 35.99
C ILE A 12 24.00 -11.92 36.66
N TRP A 13 23.27 -12.00 37.77
CA TRP A 13 22.78 -13.30 38.30
C TRP A 13 21.42 -13.20 39.00
N MET A 14 20.77 -12.03 39.00
CA MET A 14 19.47 -11.82 39.63
C MET A 14 18.49 -11.10 38.70
N LEU A 15 18.44 -11.51 37.42
CA LEU A 15 17.62 -10.88 36.37
C LEU A 15 16.50 -11.78 35.81
N LEU A 16 16.20 -12.88 36.49
CA LEU A 16 14.99 -13.67 36.30
C LEU A 16 14.29 -13.70 37.65
N ILE A 17 13.10 -13.10 37.76
CA ILE A 17 11.98 -13.48 38.68
C ILE A 17 10.96 -12.32 38.83
N CYS A 18 11.29 -11.06 38.52
CA CYS A 18 10.32 -9.96 38.69
C CYS A 18 9.60 -9.59 37.38
N LYS A 19 8.27 -9.76 37.36
CA LYS A 19 7.36 -9.40 36.24
C LYS A 19 7.62 -7.96 35.75
N PHE A 20 7.88 -7.04 36.68
CA PHE A 20 8.24 -5.65 36.44
C PHE A 20 9.49 -5.46 35.55
N ILE A 21 10.55 -6.23 35.76
CA ILE A 21 11.79 -6.12 34.98
C ILE A 21 11.61 -6.76 33.61
N SER A 22 10.83 -7.85 33.52
CA SER A 22 10.44 -8.43 32.24
C SER A 22 9.63 -7.43 31.41
N ASP A 23 8.66 -6.74 32.01
CA ASP A 23 7.84 -5.74 31.33
C ASP A 23 8.68 -4.53 30.91
N ALA A 24 9.58 -4.04 31.76
CA ALA A 24 10.51 -2.96 31.41
C ALA A 24 11.50 -3.37 30.29
N ILE A 25 12.06 -4.59 30.34
CA ILE A 25 12.94 -5.12 29.29
C ILE A 25 12.16 -5.32 28.00
N MET A 26 10.92 -5.81 28.05
CA MET A 26 10.05 -5.97 26.87
C MET A 26 9.67 -4.62 26.27
N VAL A 27 9.34 -3.62 27.10
CA VAL A 27 9.07 -2.24 26.66
C VAL A 27 10.31 -1.63 26.02
N VAL A 28 11.48 -1.76 26.64
CA VAL A 28 12.74 -1.24 26.09
C VAL A 28 13.16 -1.98 24.82
N SER A 29 13.11 -3.31 24.83
CA SER A 29 13.43 -4.17 23.69
C SER A 29 12.49 -3.93 22.50
N SER A 30 11.19 -3.74 22.75
CA SER A 30 10.22 -3.40 21.71
C SER A 30 10.39 -1.95 21.21
N SER A 31 10.70 -1.00 22.10
CA SER A 31 11.00 0.39 21.71
C SER A 31 12.29 0.50 20.90
N MET A 32 13.25 -0.41 21.12
CA MET A 32 14.53 -0.49 20.42
C MET A 32 14.53 -1.46 19.23
N ALA A 33 13.37 -2.00 18.83
CA ALA A 33 13.24 -3.01 17.77
C ALA A 33 13.69 -2.55 16.38
N MET A 34 13.94 -1.25 16.18
CA MET A 34 14.50 -0.71 14.94
C MET A 34 16.02 -0.69 15.04
N ARG A 35 16.67 -1.77 14.59
CA ARG A 35 18.12 -1.80 14.40
C ARG A 35 18.47 -1.26 13.01
N ASP A 36 18.61 0.06 12.89
CA ASP A 36 19.41 0.62 11.81
C ASP A 36 20.89 0.45 12.19
N ARG A 37 21.56 -0.51 11.56
CA ARG A 37 23.01 -0.68 11.69
C ARG A 37 23.68 0.28 10.70
N SER A 38 23.92 1.53 11.10
CA SER A 38 24.84 2.39 10.33
C SER A 38 26.26 1.84 10.45
N SER A 39 26.98 1.74 9.32
CA SER A 39 28.39 1.34 9.26
C SER A 39 29.35 2.41 9.84
N GLU A 40 28.82 3.58 10.20
CA GLU A 40 29.60 4.68 10.73
C GLU A 40 29.82 4.52 12.25
N SER A 41 31.10 4.58 12.65
CA SER A 41 31.50 4.62 14.05
C SER A 41 31.60 6.09 14.50
N ALA A 42 30.75 6.49 15.44
CA ALA A 42 30.86 7.80 16.08
C ALA A 42 31.91 7.74 17.20
N ARG A 43 32.87 8.66 17.21
CA ARG A 43 33.88 8.79 18.27
C ARG A 43 33.40 9.74 19.36
N PHE A 44 32.68 9.21 20.36
CA PHE A 44 32.07 9.98 21.45
C PHE A 44 33.08 10.64 22.41
N GLU A 45 34.34 10.18 22.41
CA GLU A 45 35.45 10.74 23.20
C GLU A 45 35.90 12.12 22.72
N VAL A 46 35.60 12.47 21.46
CA VAL A 46 36.08 13.71 20.80
C VAL A 46 35.10 14.88 20.99
N LEU A 47 33.89 14.63 21.50
CA LEU A 47 32.85 15.65 21.62
C LEU A 47 33.05 16.47 22.90
N ASN A 48 33.50 17.71 22.75
CA ASN A 48 33.43 18.70 23.82
C ASN A 48 31.95 19.05 24.06
N ALA A 49 31.50 18.86 25.30
CA ALA A 49 30.09 18.77 25.67
C ALA A 49 29.63 19.90 26.61
N GLU A 50 30.50 20.87 26.92
CA GLU A 50 30.28 21.88 27.97
C GLU A 50 28.96 22.66 27.80
N TYR A 51 28.63 23.08 26.57
CA TYR A 51 27.42 23.87 26.25
C TYR A 51 26.41 23.13 25.38
N SER A 52 26.79 21.98 24.84
CA SER A 52 26.02 21.22 23.85
C SER A 52 25.39 19.95 24.42
N ALA A 53 25.63 19.63 25.69
CA ALA A 53 25.12 18.41 26.30
C ALA A 53 24.26 18.62 27.54
N VAL A 54 23.29 17.73 27.71
CA VAL A 54 22.53 17.55 28.95
C VAL A 54 23.03 16.26 29.60
N VAL A 55 23.51 16.37 30.85
CA VAL A 55 24.08 15.25 31.59
C VAL A 55 23.18 14.90 32.78
N PHE A 56 22.88 13.62 32.92
CA PHE A 56 22.18 12.99 34.02
C PHE A 56 23.14 12.03 34.71
N ASP A 57 23.72 12.45 35.83
CA ASP A 57 24.67 11.62 36.57
C ASP A 57 23.96 10.75 37.60
N ASN A 58 24.26 9.45 37.54
CA ASN A 58 23.86 8.47 38.54
C ASN A 58 25.02 7.51 38.78
N GLU A 59 25.76 7.73 39.87
CA GLU A 59 26.96 6.96 40.23
C GLU A 59 26.66 5.48 40.52
N ASN A 60 25.41 5.15 40.89
CA ASN A 60 24.98 3.78 41.15
C ASN A 60 24.37 3.10 39.91
N SER A 61 24.37 3.77 38.76
CA SER A 61 23.83 3.20 37.52
C SER A 61 24.74 2.12 36.95
N THR A 62 24.14 1.01 36.54
CA THR A 62 24.81 -0.05 35.77
C THR A 62 24.78 0.20 34.25
N ILE A 63 23.96 1.17 33.81
CA ILE A 63 23.74 1.52 32.42
C ILE A 63 24.21 2.96 32.18
N HIS A 64 25.09 3.14 31.20
CA HIS A 64 25.53 4.47 30.73
C HIS A 64 25.07 4.68 29.28
N ILE A 65 24.47 5.82 29.00
CA ILE A 65 23.95 6.16 27.67
C ILE A 65 24.59 7.45 27.16
N ASP A 66 25.22 7.37 25.99
CA ASP A 66 25.67 8.52 25.24
C ASP A 66 24.79 8.68 24.00
N ALA A 67 24.05 9.78 23.91
CA ALA A 67 23.17 10.07 22.79
C ALA A 67 23.63 11.34 22.07
N VAL A 68 23.82 11.29 20.76
CA VAL A 68 24.07 12.47 19.91
C VAL A 68 22.83 12.70 19.07
N VAL A 69 22.09 13.76 19.36
CA VAL A 69 20.76 14.01 18.80
C VAL A 69 20.80 15.28 17.97
N ASP A 70 20.39 15.18 16.71
CA ASP A 70 19.98 16.35 15.96
C ASP A 70 18.52 16.67 16.37
N PRO A 71 18.27 17.76 17.12
CA PRO A 71 16.92 18.10 17.59
C PRO A 71 15.95 18.43 16.45
N LEU A 72 16.46 18.75 15.26
CA LEU A 72 15.67 19.07 14.07
C LEU A 72 15.46 17.85 13.16
N SER A 73 15.84 16.65 13.60
CA SER A 73 15.66 15.41 12.84
C SER A 73 14.41 14.63 13.27
N PRO A 74 13.70 13.94 12.35
CA PRO A 74 12.61 13.03 12.70
C PRO A 74 13.04 11.92 13.68
N SER A 75 14.24 11.39 13.52
CA SER A 75 14.81 10.41 14.45
C SER A 75 15.03 10.98 15.85
N GLY A 76 15.32 12.29 15.96
CA GLY A 76 15.40 13.01 17.23
C GLY A 76 14.06 13.09 17.96
N GLN A 77 12.95 13.32 17.24
CA GLN A 77 11.59 13.32 17.82
C GLN A 77 11.27 11.98 18.50
N LYS A 78 11.64 10.86 17.85
CA LYS A 78 11.46 9.50 18.40
C LYS A 78 12.40 9.22 19.56
N LEU A 79 13.71 9.43 19.37
CA LEU A 79 14.73 9.10 20.34
C LEU A 79 14.54 9.88 21.66
N SER A 80 14.17 11.16 21.59
CA SER A 80 13.91 11.98 22.79
C SER A 80 12.85 11.37 23.71
N SER A 81 11.79 10.79 23.13
CA SER A 81 10.72 10.14 23.90
C SER A 81 11.20 8.84 24.54
N ILE A 82 12.01 8.05 23.84
CA ILE A 82 12.61 6.81 24.36
C ILE A 82 13.58 7.13 25.51
N LEU A 83 14.46 8.12 25.33
CA LEU A 83 15.40 8.55 26.37
C LEU A 83 14.68 9.00 27.64
N ARG A 84 13.54 9.70 27.51
CA ARG A 84 12.70 10.10 28.64
C ARG A 84 12.11 8.89 29.38
N VAL A 85 11.67 7.86 28.67
CA VAL A 85 11.17 6.62 29.27
C VAL A 85 12.28 5.89 30.01
N LEU A 86 13.47 5.77 29.40
CA LEU A 86 14.64 5.17 30.04
C LEU A 86 15.04 5.94 31.30
N GLN A 87 15.02 7.27 31.25
CA GLN A 87 15.27 8.15 32.39
C GLN A 87 14.32 7.86 33.55
N LYS A 88 13.02 7.77 33.26
CA LYS A 88 11.97 7.57 34.28
C LYS A 88 12.05 6.19 34.95
N TYR A 89 12.30 5.12 34.18
CA TYR A 89 12.15 3.75 34.67
C TYR A 89 13.46 3.06 35.05
N ILE A 90 14.54 3.34 34.31
CA ILE A 90 15.85 2.68 34.52
C ILE A 90 16.80 3.60 35.29
N GLN A 91 16.56 4.92 35.26
CA GLN A 91 17.43 5.94 35.83
C GLN A 91 18.92 5.76 35.45
N PRO A 92 19.25 5.53 34.16
CA PRO A 92 20.64 5.35 33.78
C PRO A 92 21.44 6.65 33.93
N SER A 93 22.76 6.53 33.98
CA SER A 93 23.65 7.68 33.78
C SER A 93 23.62 8.01 32.28
N MET A 94 23.33 9.26 31.91
CA MET A 94 23.14 9.64 30.51
C MET A 94 23.80 10.97 30.17
N ARG A 95 24.40 11.05 28.99
CA ARG A 95 24.85 12.29 28.38
C ARG A 95 24.23 12.42 26.99
N ILE A 96 23.45 13.48 26.81
CA ILE A 96 22.71 13.77 25.58
C ILE A 96 23.32 15.00 24.94
N VAL A 97 24.10 14.81 23.88
CA VAL A 97 24.72 15.87 23.08
C VAL A 97 23.77 16.29 21.97
N LEU A 98 23.50 17.58 21.85
CA LEU A 98 22.71 18.18 20.79
C LEU A 98 23.62 18.64 19.66
N ASN A 99 23.42 18.10 18.46
CA ASN A 99 24.24 18.39 17.28
C ASN A 99 23.36 18.66 16.05
N PRO A 100 22.80 19.88 15.92
CA PRO A 100 21.99 20.26 14.77
C PRO A 100 22.86 20.51 13.53
N LEU A 101 22.25 20.38 12.35
CA LEU A 101 22.87 20.84 11.10
C LEU A 101 22.97 22.37 11.09
N SER A 102 24.11 22.89 10.64
CA SER A 102 24.39 24.34 10.62
C SER A 102 23.70 25.09 9.48
N SER A 103 23.30 24.37 8.42
CA SER A 103 22.62 24.93 7.26
C SER A 103 21.41 24.07 6.90
N LEU A 104 20.26 24.73 6.71
CA LEU A 104 18.99 24.10 6.36
C LEU A 104 18.44 24.80 5.13
N VAL A 105 18.18 24.03 4.07
CA VAL A 105 17.60 24.54 2.81
C VAL A 105 16.07 24.63 2.90
N ASP A 106 15.45 23.79 3.75
CA ASP A 106 14.01 23.65 3.90
C ASP A 106 13.66 23.42 5.38
N LEU A 107 12.38 23.55 5.72
CA LEU A 107 11.85 23.27 7.05
C LEU A 107 12.16 21.81 7.44
N PRO A 108 12.96 21.56 8.49
CA PRO A 108 13.50 20.24 8.76
C PRO A 108 12.47 19.25 9.33
N LEU A 109 11.46 19.77 10.04
CA LEU A 109 10.35 19.01 10.62
C LEU A 109 9.02 19.55 10.09
N LYS A 110 8.29 18.72 9.34
CA LYS A 110 6.98 19.04 8.75
C LYS A 110 5.82 18.30 9.44
N ASN A 111 6.05 17.79 10.66
CA ASN A 111 5.11 16.95 11.38
C ASN A 111 5.08 17.26 12.89
N TYR A 112 3.98 16.87 13.53
CA TYR A 112 3.87 16.78 14.98
C TYR A 112 4.01 15.31 15.38
N TYR A 113 4.79 15.01 16.42
CA TYR A 113 5.11 13.64 16.81
C TYR A 113 4.84 13.39 18.30
N ARG A 114 4.25 12.23 18.60
CA ARG A 114 4.07 11.70 19.95
C ARG A 114 4.40 10.22 19.94
N TYR A 115 5.30 9.82 20.84
CA TYR A 115 5.62 8.41 21.05
C TYR A 115 4.69 7.84 22.14
N VAL A 116 4.04 6.73 21.85
CA VAL A 116 3.08 6.08 22.75
C VAL A 116 3.78 4.97 23.50
N VAL A 117 3.88 5.10 24.82
CA VAL A 117 4.44 4.09 25.72
C VAL A 117 3.51 3.96 26.92
N PRO A 118 3.16 2.73 27.35
CA PRO A 118 2.38 2.53 28.58
C PRO A 118 3.11 3.14 29.77
N THR A 119 2.40 3.97 30.55
CA THR A 119 2.96 4.49 31.79
C THR A 119 2.60 3.56 32.94
N MET A 120 3.54 3.31 33.84
CA MET A 120 3.29 2.51 35.05
C MET A 120 2.21 3.12 35.98
N ASP A 121 1.87 4.39 35.78
CA ASP A 121 0.85 5.10 36.57
C ASP A 121 -0.59 4.75 36.09
N ASP A 122 -0.74 4.27 34.85
CA ASP A 122 -2.03 3.92 34.21
C ASP A 122 -2.63 2.59 34.73
N PHE A 123 -1.85 1.78 35.46
CA PHE A 123 -2.32 0.49 36.00
C PHE A 123 -3.20 0.61 37.26
N SER A 124 -3.52 1.82 37.70
CA SER A 124 -4.23 2.08 38.97
C SER A 124 -5.76 2.06 38.88
N SER A 125 -6.36 2.06 37.68
CA SER A 125 -7.81 1.97 37.51
C SER A 125 -8.26 0.56 37.16
N THR A 126 -9.12 -0.02 38.01
CA THR A 126 -9.70 -1.38 37.95
C THR A 126 -10.54 -1.72 36.71
N ASP A 127 -10.58 -0.84 35.70
CA ASP A 127 -11.34 -1.07 34.48
C ASP A 127 -10.36 -1.23 33.29
N TYR A 128 -9.99 -2.48 33.03
CA TYR A 128 -9.05 -2.87 31.97
C TYR A 128 -9.57 -2.61 30.54
N THR A 129 -10.78 -2.06 30.41
CA THR A 129 -11.52 -2.03 29.15
C THR A 129 -11.35 -0.74 28.34
N ILE A 130 -10.81 0.37 28.88
CA ILE A 130 -10.91 1.68 28.17
C ILE A 130 -9.64 2.56 28.14
N ASN A 131 -8.64 2.42 29.02
CA ASN A 131 -7.50 3.37 29.08
C ASN A 131 -6.15 2.75 28.69
N GLY A 132 -6.02 2.30 27.44
CA GLY A 132 -4.71 2.02 26.86
C GLY A 132 -3.89 3.32 26.65
N PRO A 133 -2.55 3.24 26.53
CA PRO A 133 -1.75 4.41 26.24
C PRO A 133 -2.19 5.02 24.91
N LYS A 134 -2.42 6.34 24.91
CA LYS A 134 -2.96 7.08 23.77
C LYS A 134 -2.05 8.25 23.38
N ALA A 135 -1.95 8.51 22.09
CA ALA A 135 -1.37 9.76 21.60
C ALA A 135 -2.44 10.86 21.64
N PHE A 136 -2.21 11.89 22.46
CA PHE A 136 -3.07 13.07 22.49
C PHE A 136 -2.31 14.30 21.98
N PHE A 137 -2.89 14.97 20.99
CA PHE A 137 -2.36 16.19 20.40
C PHE A 137 -3.27 17.36 20.79
N ALA A 138 -2.80 18.20 21.71
CA ALA A 138 -3.52 19.40 22.14
C ALA A 138 -3.13 20.60 21.27
N ASN A 139 -4.04 21.57 21.12
CA ASN A 139 -3.81 22.87 20.47
C ASN A 139 -3.23 22.76 19.05
N MET A 140 -3.74 21.82 18.28
CA MET A 140 -3.37 21.64 16.88
C MET A 140 -3.92 22.78 16.01
N PRO A 141 -3.23 23.16 14.92
CA PRO A 141 -3.67 24.23 14.04
C PRO A 141 -5.02 23.88 13.39
N LEU A 142 -5.99 24.80 13.48
CA LEU A 142 -7.36 24.53 13.03
C LEU A 142 -7.51 24.59 11.50
N SER A 143 -6.82 25.54 10.86
CA SER A 143 -6.96 25.87 9.44
C SER A 143 -5.93 25.18 8.53
N LYS A 144 -5.16 24.23 9.07
CA LYS A 144 -4.14 23.49 8.31
C LYS A 144 -4.62 22.08 8.05
N THR A 145 -4.38 21.59 6.85
CA THR A 145 -4.69 20.20 6.49
C THR A 145 -3.64 19.30 7.13
N LEU A 146 -4.10 18.34 7.91
CA LEU A 146 -3.26 17.39 8.64
C LEU A 146 -3.53 15.97 8.12
N THR A 147 -2.48 15.15 8.09
CA THR A 147 -2.59 13.72 7.82
C THR A 147 -2.16 12.96 9.07
N MET A 148 -3.00 12.04 9.54
CA MET A 148 -2.66 11.15 10.63
C MET A 148 -1.84 9.98 10.10
N ASN A 149 -0.65 9.78 10.66
CA ASN A 149 0.25 8.69 10.29
C ASN A 149 0.78 7.99 11.54
N LEU A 150 0.98 6.67 11.46
CA LEU A 150 1.45 5.85 12.56
C LEU A 150 2.86 5.31 12.26
N ASP A 151 3.84 5.73 13.07
CA ASP A 151 5.22 5.22 13.02
C ASP A 151 5.33 3.92 13.84
N VAL A 152 5.06 2.79 13.17
CA VAL A 152 5.05 1.46 13.77
C VAL A 152 6.32 0.66 13.47
N PRO A 153 6.71 -0.29 14.32
CA PRO A 153 7.78 -1.24 14.01
C PRO A 153 7.58 -1.96 12.66
N GLU A 154 8.68 -2.26 11.98
CA GLU A 154 8.67 -2.95 10.68
C GLU A 154 7.96 -4.31 10.64
N PRO A 155 7.86 -5.08 11.73
CA PRO A 155 7.07 -6.31 11.72
C PRO A 155 5.57 -6.09 11.88
N TRP A 156 5.08 -4.89 12.18
CA TRP A 156 3.68 -4.67 12.58
C TRP A 156 2.79 -4.29 11.41
N LEU A 157 1.76 -5.09 11.12
CA LEU A 157 0.73 -4.71 10.17
C LEU A 157 -0.43 -4.08 10.95
N VAL A 158 -0.61 -2.76 10.78
CA VAL A 158 -1.59 -1.97 11.52
C VAL A 158 -2.58 -1.35 10.56
N GLU A 159 -3.84 -1.29 10.98
CA GLU A 159 -4.91 -0.65 10.21
C GLU A 159 -5.83 0.22 11.09
N PRO A 160 -6.47 1.25 10.52
CA PRO A 160 -7.55 1.95 11.21
C PRO A 160 -8.79 1.04 11.27
N VAL A 161 -9.37 0.93 12.47
CA VAL A 161 -10.61 0.18 12.73
C VAL A 161 -11.78 1.09 13.09
N ILE A 162 -11.51 2.26 13.69
CA ILE A 162 -12.53 3.27 13.99
C ILE A 162 -11.99 4.63 13.56
N ALA A 163 -12.64 5.28 12.61
CA ALA A 163 -12.37 6.65 12.20
C ALA A 163 -13.61 7.24 11.52
N VAL A 164 -14.20 8.26 12.13
CA VAL A 164 -15.38 8.97 11.57
C VAL A 164 -14.95 9.98 10.52
N HIS A 165 -13.78 10.60 10.71
CA HIS A 165 -13.24 11.61 9.82
C HIS A 165 -12.16 11.02 8.90
N ASP A 166 -11.98 11.67 7.76
CA ASP A 166 -10.90 11.35 6.82
C ASP A 166 -9.54 11.61 7.48
N LEU A 167 -8.79 10.53 7.73
CA LEU A 167 -7.47 10.58 8.37
C LEU A 167 -6.39 11.18 7.45
N ASP A 168 -6.65 11.29 6.16
CA ASP A 168 -5.70 11.82 5.18
C ASP A 168 -5.82 13.32 5.00
N ASN A 169 -7.04 13.84 5.16
CA ASN A 169 -7.40 15.24 4.92
C ASN A 169 -8.09 15.83 6.15
N ILE A 170 -7.44 15.76 7.31
CA ILE A 170 -7.99 16.29 8.57
C ILE A 170 -7.93 17.81 8.54
N LEU A 171 -9.10 18.46 8.60
CA LEU A 171 -9.23 19.89 8.82
C LEU A 171 -10.04 20.13 10.10
N LEU A 172 -9.38 20.59 11.16
CA LEU A 172 -9.99 20.63 12.49
C LEU A 172 -11.09 21.69 12.64
N GLU A 173 -11.07 22.76 11.84
CA GLU A 173 -12.20 23.72 11.76
C GLU A 173 -13.50 23.09 11.25
N ASN A 174 -13.42 21.96 10.52
CA ASN A 174 -14.60 21.24 10.03
C ASN A 174 -15.24 20.33 11.09
N LEU A 175 -14.66 20.22 12.29
CA LEU A 175 -15.22 19.38 13.36
C LEU A 175 -16.51 19.95 13.99
N GLY A 176 -16.85 21.20 13.68
CA GLY A 176 -18.06 21.86 14.19
C GLY A 176 -18.07 21.91 15.73
N ASP A 177 -19.10 21.34 16.34
CA ASP A 177 -19.25 21.27 17.81
C ASP A 177 -18.33 20.23 18.47
N THR A 178 -17.74 19.33 17.68
CA THR A 178 -16.88 18.26 18.18
C THR A 178 -15.48 18.82 18.44
N ARG A 179 -15.04 18.84 19.70
CA ARG A 179 -13.74 19.43 20.07
C ARG A 179 -12.53 18.51 19.85
N THR A 180 -12.77 17.22 19.62
CA THR A 180 -11.73 16.20 19.56
C THR A 180 -12.02 15.22 18.43
N LEU A 181 -11.06 15.06 17.52
CA LEU A 181 -11.05 13.96 16.56
C LEU A 181 -10.45 12.72 17.22
N GLN A 182 -11.10 11.57 17.06
CA GLN A 182 -10.61 10.29 17.56
C GLN A 182 -10.47 9.28 16.42
N ALA A 183 -9.39 8.52 16.45
CA ALA A 183 -9.18 7.35 15.61
C ALA A 183 -8.63 6.20 16.46
N VAL A 184 -9.02 4.97 16.13
CA VAL A 184 -8.54 3.74 16.77
C VAL A 184 -7.90 2.86 15.71
N PHE A 185 -6.72 2.35 16.03
CA PHE A 185 -5.95 1.45 15.19
C PHE A 185 -5.82 0.10 15.87
N ASP A 186 -5.74 -0.96 15.07
CA ASP A 186 -5.52 -2.32 15.57
C ASP A 186 -4.27 -2.95 14.94
N LEU A 187 -3.55 -3.74 15.74
CA LEU A 187 -2.45 -4.56 15.26
C LEU A 187 -3.04 -5.84 14.67
N GLU A 188 -3.44 -5.78 13.39
CA GLU A 188 -4.05 -6.88 12.65
C GLU A 188 -3.18 -8.14 12.68
N ALA A 189 -1.89 -7.98 12.40
CA ALA A 189 -0.94 -9.09 12.33
C ALA A 189 0.50 -8.62 12.52
N LEU A 190 1.38 -9.58 12.82
CA LEU A 190 2.81 -9.44 12.61
C LEU A 190 3.17 -9.94 11.21
N VAL A 191 4.29 -9.47 10.68
CA VAL A 191 4.83 -9.89 9.39
C VAL A 191 6.02 -10.81 9.65
N LEU A 192 5.85 -12.07 9.25
CA LEU A 192 6.93 -13.03 9.13
C LEU A 192 7.60 -12.81 7.77
N THR A 193 8.90 -12.55 7.78
CA THR A 193 9.67 -12.34 6.55
C THR A 193 10.72 -13.42 6.40
N GLY A 194 11.16 -13.66 5.18
CA GLY A 194 12.30 -14.54 4.96
C GLY A 194 12.96 -14.41 3.61
N HIS A 195 14.03 -15.18 3.47
CA HIS A 195 14.83 -15.30 2.26
C HIS A 195 14.90 -16.78 1.89
N CYS A 196 14.64 -17.09 0.63
CA CYS A 196 14.74 -18.43 0.07
C CYS A 196 15.85 -18.50 -0.97
N SER A 197 16.77 -19.45 -0.81
CA SER A 197 17.85 -19.71 -1.76
C SER A 197 17.73 -21.10 -2.38
N GLU A 198 18.15 -21.23 -3.63
CA GLU A 198 18.41 -22.51 -4.30
C GLU A 198 19.92 -22.69 -4.38
N LYS A 199 20.43 -23.88 -4.05
CA LYS A 199 21.87 -24.12 -4.03
C LYS A 199 22.48 -23.90 -5.42
N ASP A 200 23.55 -23.11 -5.49
CA ASP A 200 24.30 -22.78 -6.72
C ASP A 200 23.47 -22.11 -7.83
N HIS A 201 22.28 -21.58 -7.49
CA HIS A 201 21.36 -20.93 -8.41
C HIS A 201 20.79 -19.63 -7.83
N ASP A 202 20.15 -18.84 -8.71
CA ASP A 202 19.36 -17.70 -8.27
C ASP A 202 18.18 -18.15 -7.37
N PRO A 203 17.64 -17.25 -6.52
CA PRO A 203 16.47 -17.57 -5.73
C PRO A 203 15.31 -18.15 -6.56
N PRO A 204 14.58 -19.16 -6.05
CA PRO A 204 13.55 -19.87 -6.81
C PRO A 204 12.29 -18.98 -6.98
N ARG A 205 12.32 -18.06 -7.95
CA ARG A 205 11.24 -17.12 -8.22
C ARG A 205 9.92 -17.83 -8.47
N GLY A 206 8.87 -17.39 -7.78
CA GLY A 206 7.52 -17.95 -7.90
C GLY A 206 7.31 -19.20 -7.07
N LEU A 207 8.29 -19.61 -6.24
CA LEU A 207 8.11 -20.72 -5.31
C LEU A 207 7.02 -20.36 -4.33
N GLN A 208 5.98 -21.19 -4.30
CA GLN A 208 4.83 -20.99 -3.44
C GLN A 208 5.09 -21.62 -2.09
N LEU A 209 4.84 -20.84 -1.05
CA LEU A 209 4.97 -21.25 0.34
C LEU A 209 3.60 -21.16 1.01
N ILE A 210 3.32 -22.08 1.93
CA ILE A 210 2.18 -22.02 2.82
C ILE A 210 2.62 -22.06 4.27
N LEU A 211 1.81 -21.42 5.11
CA LEU A 211 1.98 -21.40 6.54
C LEU A 211 0.65 -21.70 7.22
N GLY A 212 0.69 -22.54 8.24
CA GLY A 212 -0.48 -22.86 9.03
C GLY A 212 -0.15 -23.41 10.41
N THR A 213 -1.17 -23.91 11.09
CA THR A 213 -1.03 -24.60 12.38
C THR A 213 -1.06 -26.12 12.19
N LYS A 214 -0.83 -26.88 13.26
CA LYS A 214 -0.95 -28.35 13.21
C LYS A 214 -2.37 -28.82 12.88
N SER A 215 -3.40 -28.07 13.28
CA SER A 215 -4.80 -28.38 12.98
C SER A 215 -5.25 -27.91 11.61
N THR A 216 -4.74 -26.75 11.17
CA THR A 216 -5.05 -26.15 9.86
C THR A 216 -3.74 -25.85 9.12
N PRO A 217 -3.18 -26.82 8.37
CA PRO A 217 -1.85 -26.71 7.76
C PRO A 217 -1.69 -25.55 6.78
N HIS A 218 -2.80 -25.06 6.23
CA HIS A 218 -2.84 -23.93 5.33
C HIS A 218 -3.70 -22.84 5.98
N LEU A 219 -3.07 -21.70 6.29
CA LEU A 219 -3.73 -20.48 6.79
C LEU A 219 -3.40 -19.25 5.94
N VAL A 220 -2.17 -19.17 5.46
CA VAL A 220 -1.65 -18.08 4.64
C VAL A 220 -0.70 -18.64 3.60
N ASP A 221 -0.72 -18.07 2.40
CA ASP A 221 0.19 -18.38 1.31
C ASP A 221 0.96 -17.14 0.84
N THR A 222 2.07 -17.37 0.14
CA THR A 222 2.86 -16.33 -0.51
C THR A 222 3.72 -16.93 -1.61
N ILE A 223 4.37 -16.07 -2.39
CA ILE A 223 5.38 -16.47 -3.38
C ILE A 223 6.74 -15.85 -3.06
N VAL A 224 7.80 -16.54 -3.47
CA VAL A 224 9.19 -16.06 -3.39
C VAL A 224 9.51 -15.12 -4.56
N MET A 225 10.00 -13.92 -4.25
CA MET A 225 10.53 -12.95 -5.23
C MET A 225 11.89 -13.41 -5.78
N ALA A 226 12.28 -12.97 -6.98
CA ALA A 226 13.67 -13.15 -7.42
C ALA A 226 14.61 -12.22 -6.65
N ASN A 227 14.16 -10.99 -6.32
CA ASN A 227 14.96 -10.08 -5.50
C ASN A 227 15.18 -10.68 -4.11
N LEU A 228 16.43 -11.06 -3.82
CA LEU A 228 16.90 -11.58 -2.52
C LEU A 228 16.17 -12.85 -2.02
N GLY A 229 15.40 -13.53 -2.88
CA GLY A 229 14.54 -14.63 -2.45
C GLY A 229 13.49 -14.20 -1.42
N TYR A 230 13.11 -12.92 -1.43
CA TYR A 230 12.26 -12.35 -0.37
C TYR A 230 10.84 -12.91 -0.42
N TRP A 231 10.28 -13.19 0.75
CA TRP A 231 8.88 -13.52 0.93
C TRP A 231 8.38 -12.98 2.28
N GLN A 232 7.06 -12.78 2.39
CA GLN A 232 6.43 -12.38 3.64
C GLN A 232 5.05 -13.02 3.81
N MET A 233 4.63 -13.20 5.06
CA MET A 233 3.32 -13.71 5.45
C MET A 233 2.81 -13.03 6.72
N LYS A 234 1.50 -12.91 6.83
CA LYS A 234 0.84 -12.47 8.06
C LYS A 234 0.86 -13.60 9.09
N VAL A 235 1.22 -13.27 10.33
CA VAL A 235 1.25 -14.21 11.46
C VAL A 235 0.77 -13.55 12.73
N SER A 236 0.32 -14.37 13.67
CA SER A 236 0.05 -13.97 15.06
C SER A 236 1.04 -14.68 16.00
N PRO A 237 1.22 -14.22 17.24
CA PRO A 237 2.01 -14.94 18.24
C PRO A 237 1.54 -16.40 18.37
N GLY A 238 2.47 -17.35 18.31
CA GLY A 238 2.13 -18.77 18.26
C GLY A 238 3.17 -19.65 17.55
N VAL A 239 2.80 -20.91 17.37
CA VAL A 239 3.60 -21.92 16.66
C VAL A 239 2.98 -22.21 15.30
N TRP A 240 3.78 -22.04 14.26
CA TRP A 240 3.41 -22.18 12.86
C TRP A 240 4.27 -23.22 12.17
N TYR A 241 3.78 -23.76 11.06
CA TYR A 241 4.46 -24.75 10.23
C TYR A 241 4.50 -24.24 8.80
N LEU A 242 5.71 -23.96 8.32
CA LEU A 242 5.95 -23.48 6.96
C LEU A 242 6.25 -24.67 6.04
N GLN A 243 5.62 -24.70 4.88
CA GLN A 243 5.74 -25.79 3.91
C GLN A 243 5.76 -25.24 2.47
N LEU A 244 6.21 -26.06 1.53
CA LEU A 244 5.99 -25.79 0.10
C LEU A 244 4.51 -25.99 -0.22
N ALA A 245 3.93 -25.08 -1.02
CA ALA A 245 2.54 -25.24 -1.43
C ALA A 245 2.38 -26.52 -2.29
N PRO A 246 1.29 -27.29 -2.09
CA PRO A 246 0.97 -28.43 -2.94
C PRO A 246 0.88 -28.05 -4.42
N GLY A 247 1.38 -28.92 -5.30
CA GLY A 247 1.49 -28.68 -6.74
C GLY A 247 2.93 -28.45 -7.16
N ARG A 248 3.14 -27.65 -8.22
CA ARG A 248 4.44 -27.52 -8.91
C ARG A 248 5.62 -27.21 -7.99
N SER A 249 5.44 -26.34 -6.99
CA SER A 249 6.48 -26.03 -6.00
C SER A 249 6.90 -27.29 -5.22
N SER A 250 5.93 -28.01 -4.63
CA SER A 250 6.19 -29.28 -3.94
C SER A 250 6.58 -30.44 -4.87
N GLU A 251 6.25 -30.41 -6.16
CA GLU A 251 6.66 -31.42 -7.15
C GLU A 251 8.12 -31.27 -7.54
N LEU A 252 8.59 -30.03 -7.67
CA LEU A 252 9.94 -29.71 -8.11
C LEU A 252 10.94 -29.64 -6.96
N TYR A 253 10.53 -29.13 -5.80
CA TYR A 253 11.44 -28.78 -4.72
C TYR A 253 11.16 -29.57 -3.43
N VAL A 254 12.18 -29.63 -2.58
CA VAL A 254 12.10 -30.02 -1.16
C VAL A 254 12.83 -29.00 -0.31
N LEU A 255 12.39 -28.83 0.94
CA LEU A 255 13.10 -28.02 1.92
C LEU A 255 14.37 -28.77 2.35
N LYS A 256 15.51 -28.08 2.37
CA LYS A 256 16.75 -28.65 2.91
C LYS A 256 16.70 -28.65 4.43
N ASP A 257 17.15 -29.74 5.03
CA ASP A 257 17.22 -29.90 6.48
C ASP A 257 18.41 -29.13 7.08
N ASP A 258 18.19 -28.41 8.18
CA ASP A 258 19.20 -27.63 8.93
C ASP A 258 20.05 -28.52 9.87
N GLY A 259 19.93 -29.85 9.75
CA GLY A 259 20.86 -30.81 10.38
C GLY A 259 20.41 -31.39 11.73
N ASP A 260 19.16 -31.19 12.14
CA ASP A 260 18.63 -31.74 13.40
C ASP A 260 17.84 -33.05 13.18
N GLY A 261 18.58 -34.08 12.75
CA GLY A 261 18.43 -35.51 13.06
C GLY A 261 17.08 -36.25 12.98
N SER A 262 15.97 -35.63 12.56
CA SER A 262 14.65 -36.26 12.54
C SER A 262 14.06 -36.24 11.13
N GLN A 263 13.85 -37.45 10.56
CA GLN A 263 13.32 -37.63 9.20
C GLN A 263 11.92 -37.02 8.97
N GLU A 264 11.21 -36.60 10.04
CA GLU A 264 9.92 -35.90 9.96
C GLU A 264 10.03 -34.42 9.53
N ASN A 265 11.22 -33.80 9.58
CA ASN A 265 11.41 -32.37 9.29
C ASN A 265 11.59 -32.01 7.80
N GLN A 266 11.60 -32.97 6.87
CA GLN A 266 11.87 -32.69 5.45
C GLN A 266 10.75 -31.92 4.74
N PHE A 267 9.52 -31.95 5.27
CA PHE A 267 8.35 -31.38 4.61
C PHE A 267 7.83 -30.10 5.26
N SER A 268 8.26 -29.79 6.50
CA SER A 268 7.78 -28.60 7.21
C SER A 268 8.81 -28.03 8.17
N LYS A 269 8.94 -26.69 8.18
CA LYS A 269 9.78 -25.95 9.12
C LYS A 269 8.91 -25.34 10.21
N ARG A 270 9.17 -25.70 11.48
CA ARG A 270 8.46 -25.11 12.63
C ARG A 270 8.95 -23.69 12.91
N ILE A 271 8.03 -22.74 13.01
CA ILE A 271 8.29 -21.33 13.26
C ILE A 271 7.53 -20.90 14.51
N THR A 272 8.26 -20.50 15.56
CA THR A 272 7.68 -19.88 16.74
C THR A 272 7.77 -18.36 16.64
N ILE A 273 6.64 -17.68 16.83
CA ILE A 273 6.51 -16.22 16.97
C ILE A 273 6.22 -15.93 18.45
N SER A 274 7.24 -15.46 19.17
CA SER A 274 7.16 -15.19 20.61
C SER A 274 7.54 -13.74 20.97
N ASP A 275 7.65 -12.87 19.96
CA ASP A 275 8.10 -11.49 20.13
C ASP A 275 7.44 -10.59 19.06
N LEU A 276 7.18 -9.34 19.42
CA LEU A 276 6.65 -8.29 18.54
C LEU A 276 7.72 -7.72 17.58
N ARG A 277 9.00 -8.09 17.77
CA ARG A 277 10.12 -7.74 16.88
C ARG A 277 10.15 -8.51 15.56
N GLY A 278 9.17 -9.38 15.32
CA GLY A 278 9.12 -10.20 14.12
C GLY A 278 10.21 -11.27 14.11
N LYS A 279 10.31 -11.98 12.99
CA LYS A 279 11.32 -13.03 12.78
C LYS A 279 11.68 -13.07 11.30
N VAL A 280 12.98 -13.13 11.02
CA VAL A 280 13.50 -13.36 9.67
C VAL A 280 13.87 -14.83 9.54
N VAL A 281 13.38 -15.50 8.50
CA VAL A 281 13.61 -16.93 8.25
C VAL A 281 14.43 -17.12 6.98
N HIS A 282 15.55 -17.83 7.11
CA HIS A 282 16.32 -18.29 5.96
C HIS A 282 15.91 -19.72 5.62
N LEU A 283 15.64 -19.94 4.33
CA LEU A 283 15.22 -21.21 3.76
C LEU A 283 16.16 -21.56 2.62
N GLU A 284 16.57 -22.82 2.55
CA GLU A 284 17.25 -23.37 1.38
C GLU A 284 16.36 -24.46 0.79
N VAL A 285 16.16 -24.44 -0.52
CA VAL A 285 15.45 -25.48 -1.26
C VAL A 285 16.38 -26.17 -2.24
N VAL A 286 16.07 -27.44 -2.52
CA VAL A 286 16.79 -28.24 -3.50
C VAL A 286 15.78 -28.88 -4.43
N LYS A 287 16.08 -28.93 -5.72
CA LYS A 287 15.27 -29.67 -6.69
C LYS A 287 15.29 -31.16 -6.39
N LYS A 288 14.15 -31.82 -6.58
CA LYS A 288 14.05 -33.27 -6.47
C LYS A 288 14.86 -33.95 -7.57
N LYS A 289 15.35 -35.15 -7.28
CA LYS A 289 16.11 -35.96 -8.23
C LYS A 289 15.29 -36.23 -9.50
N GLY A 290 15.85 -35.95 -10.67
CA GLY A 290 15.19 -36.08 -11.97
C GLY A 290 14.35 -34.87 -12.39
N LYS A 291 14.36 -33.79 -11.60
CA LYS A 291 13.65 -32.52 -11.86
C LYS A 291 14.60 -31.34 -11.99
N GLU A 292 15.90 -31.57 -12.09
CA GLU A 292 16.95 -30.54 -12.08
C GLU A 292 16.79 -29.53 -13.23
N HIS A 293 16.33 -30.00 -14.39
CA HIS A 293 16.15 -29.19 -15.59
C HIS A 293 14.74 -28.57 -15.73
N ASP A 294 13.79 -28.97 -14.89
CA ASP A 294 12.42 -28.45 -14.93
C ASP A 294 12.38 -27.01 -14.41
N LYS A 295 11.73 -26.11 -15.16
CA LYS A 295 11.46 -24.73 -14.70
C LYS A 295 10.19 -24.69 -13.86
N LEU A 296 10.20 -23.83 -12.85
CA LEU A 296 9.05 -23.59 -11.97
C LEU A 296 7.94 -22.81 -12.68
N LEU A 297 8.32 -21.77 -13.42
CA LEU A 297 7.43 -20.99 -14.29
C LEU A 297 7.63 -21.48 -15.72
N VAL A 298 6.56 -22.00 -16.33
CA VAL A 298 6.58 -22.56 -17.70
C VAL A 298 6.01 -21.50 -18.66
N PRO A 299 6.68 -21.21 -19.80
CA PRO A 299 6.13 -20.35 -20.85
C PRO A 299 4.98 -21.04 -21.60
N ASP A 300 3.90 -20.31 -21.90
CA ASP A 300 2.76 -20.84 -22.68
C ASP A 300 3.14 -21.22 -24.13
N ASP A 301 4.28 -20.74 -24.67
CA ASP A 301 4.71 -21.02 -26.06
C ASP A 301 5.25 -22.46 -26.28
N ASP A 302 5.51 -23.22 -25.21
CA ASP A 302 6.01 -24.61 -25.28
C ASP A 302 4.90 -25.68 -25.42
N ASP A 303 3.63 -25.28 -25.55
CA ASP A 303 2.47 -26.17 -25.69
C ASP A 303 2.37 -26.88 -27.08
N ASN A 304 3.49 -27.02 -27.80
CA ASN A 304 3.59 -27.77 -29.07
C ASN A 304 4.12 -29.21 -28.89
N SER A 305 4.29 -29.70 -27.66
CA SER A 305 4.52 -31.13 -27.43
C SER A 305 3.21 -31.86 -27.17
N GLU A 306 2.76 -32.65 -28.15
CA GLU A 306 1.66 -33.61 -28.01
C GLU A 306 1.90 -34.55 -26.82
N GLY A 307 1.24 -34.29 -25.69
CA GLY A 307 1.25 -35.14 -24.51
C GLY A 307 0.45 -34.56 -23.35
N GLU A 308 -0.77 -35.08 -23.15
CA GLU A 308 -1.68 -34.85 -22.01
C GLU A 308 -2.04 -33.39 -21.64
N LYS A 309 -3.28 -33.01 -21.97
CA LYS A 309 -3.96 -31.76 -21.56
C LYS A 309 -3.79 -31.47 -20.06
N GLY A 310 -2.84 -30.60 -19.73
CA GLY A 310 -2.54 -30.13 -18.39
C GLY A 310 -3.55 -29.13 -17.84
N ASN A 311 -4.79 -29.56 -17.60
CA ASN A 311 -5.80 -28.79 -16.85
C ASN A 311 -5.50 -28.67 -15.33
N GLY A 312 -4.33 -29.14 -14.86
CA GLY A 312 -4.03 -29.36 -13.45
C GLY A 312 -3.58 -28.14 -12.63
N TRP A 313 -3.04 -27.09 -13.26
CA TRP A 313 -2.58 -25.88 -12.54
C TRP A 313 -3.77 -25.03 -12.06
N ASN A 314 -4.76 -24.83 -12.94
CA ASN A 314 -5.92 -23.97 -12.66
C ASN A 314 -6.98 -24.66 -11.78
N SER A 315 -7.23 -25.96 -11.97
CA SER A 315 -8.28 -26.67 -11.21
C SER A 315 -7.90 -26.93 -9.75
N ASN A 316 -6.63 -27.25 -9.49
CA ASN A 316 -6.16 -27.54 -8.14
C ASN A 316 -5.99 -26.26 -7.31
N PHE A 317 -5.56 -25.14 -7.93
CA PHE A 317 -5.46 -23.86 -7.23
C PHE A 317 -6.83 -23.24 -6.95
N LEU A 318 -7.79 -23.21 -7.89
CA LEU A 318 -9.12 -22.62 -7.65
C LEU A 318 -9.85 -23.32 -6.49
N LYS A 319 -9.73 -24.65 -6.42
CA LYS A 319 -10.27 -25.46 -5.32
C LYS A 319 -9.52 -25.28 -4.00
N TRP A 320 -8.26 -24.82 -4.06
CA TRP A 320 -7.37 -24.62 -2.92
C TRP A 320 -7.47 -23.21 -2.33
N ALA A 321 -7.68 -22.18 -3.16
CA ALA A 321 -7.91 -20.79 -2.75
C ALA A 321 -9.33 -20.53 -2.20
N SER A 322 -10.34 -21.31 -2.63
CA SER A 322 -11.69 -21.22 -2.08
C SER A 322 -11.80 -21.58 -0.59
N GLY A 323 -10.76 -22.19 0.00
CA GLY A 323 -10.72 -22.53 1.42
C GLY A 323 -10.41 -21.37 2.38
N PHE A 324 -9.99 -20.21 1.86
CA PHE A 324 -9.60 -19.03 2.67
C PHE A 324 -10.69 -17.98 2.84
N ILE A 325 -11.79 -18.12 2.12
CA ILE A 325 -12.85 -17.12 2.08
C ILE A 325 -13.88 -17.47 3.15
N GLY A 326 -13.71 -16.89 4.34
CA GLY A 326 -14.65 -17.05 5.45
C GLY A 326 -16.02 -16.44 5.14
N GLY A 327 -17.06 -17.28 5.21
CA GLY A 327 -18.46 -16.84 5.30
C GLY A 327 -19.48 -17.74 4.59
N SER A 328 -20.07 -18.67 5.33
CA SER A 328 -21.20 -19.58 5.01
C SER A 328 -20.90 -20.87 4.23
N GLU A 329 -21.02 -21.99 4.94
CA GLU A 329 -21.20 -23.33 4.37
C GLU A 329 -22.49 -23.39 3.56
N GLN A 330 -22.38 -23.69 2.27
CA GLN A 330 -23.35 -24.58 1.62
C GLN A 330 -22.68 -25.34 0.47
N SER A 331 -22.64 -26.64 0.66
CA SER A 331 -22.17 -27.65 -0.29
C SER A 331 -23.03 -27.68 -1.54
N LYS A 332 -22.40 -27.82 -2.73
CA LYS A 332 -22.90 -28.68 -3.81
C LYS A 332 -21.80 -28.96 -4.84
N LYS A 333 -21.57 -30.27 -5.06
CA LYS A 333 -20.83 -30.84 -6.19
C LYS A 333 -21.62 -30.61 -7.48
N SER A 334 -20.94 -30.23 -8.56
CA SER A 334 -21.22 -30.74 -9.90
C SER A 334 -19.99 -30.59 -10.80
N GLU A 335 -19.64 -31.68 -11.47
CA GLU A 335 -18.57 -31.78 -12.46
C GLU A 335 -18.83 -30.91 -13.70
N SER A 336 -17.69 -30.59 -14.34
CA SER A 336 -17.43 -29.99 -15.64
C SER A 336 -18.60 -29.72 -16.62
N THR A 337 -18.46 -28.56 -17.27
CA THR A 337 -19.14 -28.06 -18.49
C THR A 337 -20.41 -27.23 -18.25
N SER A 338 -20.28 -26.04 -17.66
CA SER A 338 -21.26 -24.96 -17.87
C SER A 338 -20.66 -23.59 -17.53
N VAL A 339 -21.03 -22.60 -18.34
CA VAL A 339 -20.70 -21.17 -18.19
C VAL A 339 -21.03 -20.72 -16.77
N GLU A 340 -20.05 -20.19 -16.02
CA GLU A 340 -20.24 -19.66 -14.67
C GLU A 340 -21.40 -18.64 -14.68
N GLN A 341 -22.50 -18.97 -14.01
CA GLN A 341 -23.51 -17.99 -13.63
C GLN A 341 -22.93 -17.20 -12.47
N GLY A 342 -22.39 -16.01 -12.74
CA GLY A 342 -21.98 -15.09 -11.70
C GLY A 342 -23.17 -14.55 -10.93
N LYS A 343 -22.91 -14.05 -9.72
CA LYS A 343 -23.91 -13.32 -8.91
C LYS A 343 -24.56 -12.21 -9.77
N GLY A 344 -25.86 -11.97 -9.56
CA GLY A 344 -26.60 -10.92 -10.25
C GLY A 344 -26.98 -11.21 -11.71
N GLY A 345 -27.04 -12.48 -12.14
CA GLY A 345 -27.46 -12.84 -13.50
C GLY A 345 -26.40 -12.55 -14.58
N ARG A 346 -25.14 -12.40 -14.16
CA ARG A 346 -23.99 -12.12 -15.02
C ARG A 346 -23.42 -13.42 -15.59
N HIS A 347 -22.93 -13.40 -16.83
CA HIS A 347 -22.46 -14.60 -17.52
C HIS A 347 -21.13 -14.37 -18.24
N GLY A 348 -20.29 -15.40 -18.29
CA GLY A 348 -18.98 -15.37 -18.97
C GLY A 348 -17.80 -15.34 -18.00
N LYS A 349 -16.58 -15.21 -18.53
CA LYS A 349 -15.35 -15.21 -17.73
C LYS A 349 -15.29 -13.97 -16.84
N THR A 350 -15.01 -14.15 -15.56
CA THR A 350 -14.89 -13.05 -14.59
C THR A 350 -13.81 -12.03 -15.01
N ILE A 351 -14.15 -10.75 -14.95
CA ILE A 351 -13.25 -9.61 -15.17
C ILE A 351 -12.66 -9.22 -13.83
N ASN A 352 -11.33 -9.13 -13.73
CA ASN A 352 -10.64 -8.73 -12.51
C ASN A 352 -10.15 -7.29 -12.65
N ILE A 353 -10.63 -6.41 -11.78
CA ILE A 353 -10.27 -4.99 -11.74
C ILE A 353 -9.65 -4.68 -10.39
N PHE A 354 -8.49 -4.02 -10.35
CA PHE A 354 -7.93 -3.53 -9.11
C PHE A 354 -7.87 -2.00 -9.09
N SER A 355 -8.04 -1.44 -7.91
CA SER A 355 -8.02 0.01 -7.70
C SER A 355 -7.57 0.35 -6.28
N ILE A 356 -7.29 1.63 -6.05
CA ILE A 356 -6.87 2.18 -4.77
C ILE A 356 -7.47 3.57 -4.59
N ALA A 357 -7.93 3.87 -3.38
CA ALA A 357 -8.39 5.18 -2.98
C ALA A 357 -7.73 5.56 -1.64
N SER A 358 -7.54 6.86 -1.42
CA SER A 358 -7.05 7.42 -0.16
C SER A 358 -7.83 8.70 0.12
N GLY A 359 -8.58 8.71 1.23
CA GLY A 359 -9.49 9.78 1.61
C GLY A 359 -10.90 9.63 1.03
N HIS A 360 -11.86 10.26 1.70
CA HIS A 360 -13.30 10.05 1.47
C HIS A 360 -13.74 10.47 0.06
N LEU A 361 -13.14 11.54 -0.48
CA LEU A 361 -13.45 12.01 -1.83
C LEU A 361 -13.11 10.95 -2.90
N TYR A 362 -11.93 10.34 -2.80
CA TYR A 362 -11.53 9.29 -3.73
C TYR A 362 -12.30 7.99 -3.53
N GLU A 363 -12.77 7.70 -2.31
CA GLU A 363 -13.68 6.59 -2.04
C GLU A 363 -15.07 6.81 -2.64
N ARG A 364 -15.57 8.05 -2.67
CA ARG A 364 -16.78 8.41 -3.40
C ARG A 364 -16.62 8.19 -4.89
N PHE A 365 -15.52 8.68 -5.48
CA PHE A 365 -15.20 8.39 -6.88
C PHE A 365 -15.08 6.89 -7.14
N LEU A 366 -14.46 6.14 -6.24
CA LEU A 366 -14.32 4.69 -6.36
C LEU A 366 -15.67 3.96 -6.42
N LYS A 367 -16.65 4.38 -5.61
CA LYS A 367 -18.03 3.86 -5.69
C LYS A 367 -18.66 4.13 -7.07
N ILE A 368 -18.47 5.33 -7.60
CA ILE A 368 -18.96 5.74 -8.92
C ILE A 368 -18.27 4.92 -10.03
N MET A 369 -16.96 4.70 -9.94
CA MET A 369 -16.21 3.86 -10.86
C MET A 369 -16.78 2.43 -10.90
N ILE A 370 -17.02 1.83 -9.73
CA ILE A 370 -17.64 0.50 -9.60
C ILE A 370 -19.00 0.47 -10.31
N LEU A 371 -19.88 1.44 -10.03
CA LEU A 371 -21.20 1.52 -10.67
C LEU A 371 -21.09 1.67 -12.18
N SER A 372 -20.17 2.52 -12.67
CA SER A 372 -19.96 2.73 -14.10
C SER A 372 -19.52 1.46 -14.82
N VAL A 373 -18.62 0.66 -14.23
CA VAL A 373 -18.22 -0.64 -14.76
C VAL A 373 -19.41 -1.59 -14.81
N LEU A 374 -20.13 -1.74 -13.69
CA LEU A 374 -21.20 -2.72 -13.56
C LEU A 374 -22.38 -2.44 -14.49
N LYS A 375 -22.70 -1.16 -14.74
CA LYS A 375 -23.76 -0.78 -15.70
C LYS A 375 -23.38 -1.07 -17.15
N ASN A 376 -22.08 -1.13 -17.48
CA ASN A 376 -21.59 -1.30 -18.85
C ASN A 376 -21.09 -2.72 -19.18
N THR A 377 -21.10 -3.66 -18.23
CA THR A 377 -20.73 -5.06 -18.49
C THR A 377 -21.81 -6.04 -18.02
N ARG A 378 -21.97 -7.15 -18.74
CA ARG A 378 -22.81 -8.28 -18.32
C ARG A 378 -22.02 -9.45 -17.76
N ARG A 379 -20.69 -9.35 -17.76
CA ARG A 379 -19.80 -10.39 -17.21
C ARG A 379 -19.71 -10.24 -15.68
N PRO A 380 -19.42 -11.33 -14.95
CA PRO A 380 -19.08 -11.26 -13.55
C PRO A 380 -17.83 -10.38 -13.37
N VAL A 381 -17.81 -9.53 -12.34
CA VAL A 381 -16.68 -8.65 -12.03
C VAL A 381 -16.21 -8.94 -10.62
N LYS A 382 -14.89 -9.07 -10.46
CA LYS A 382 -14.23 -9.12 -9.16
C LYS A 382 -13.33 -7.91 -8.97
N PHE A 383 -13.59 -7.12 -7.93
CA PHE A 383 -12.78 -5.95 -7.58
C PHE A 383 -11.72 -6.28 -6.52
N TRP A 384 -10.52 -5.76 -6.69
CA TRP A 384 -9.41 -5.96 -5.78
C TRP A 384 -8.95 -4.60 -5.24
N PHE A 385 -8.95 -4.41 -3.92
CA PHE A 385 -8.60 -3.13 -3.32
C PHE A 385 -7.44 -3.26 -2.33
N ILE A 386 -6.56 -2.26 -2.32
CA ILE A 386 -5.45 -2.22 -1.36
C ILE A 386 -5.99 -1.76 0.00
N LYS A 387 -6.08 -2.72 0.93
CA LYS A 387 -6.78 -2.57 2.22
C LYS A 387 -6.32 -1.36 3.05
N ASN A 388 -5.01 -1.12 3.09
CA ASN A 388 -4.38 -0.20 4.06
C ASN A 388 -4.74 1.28 3.85
N TYR A 389 -5.26 1.64 2.68
CA TYR A 389 -5.56 3.03 2.32
C TYR A 389 -7.04 3.37 2.37
N LEU A 390 -7.89 2.36 2.53
CA LEU A 390 -9.33 2.51 2.66
C LEU A 390 -9.71 2.87 4.09
N SER A 391 -10.67 3.78 4.21
CA SER A 391 -11.32 4.15 5.45
C SER A 391 -12.10 2.96 6.04
N PRO A 392 -12.28 2.91 7.37
CA PRO A 392 -13.18 1.96 8.01
C PRO A 392 -14.59 2.02 7.41
N GLN A 393 -15.10 3.22 7.16
CA GLN A 393 -16.43 3.44 6.58
C GLN A 393 -16.58 2.77 5.20
N PHE A 394 -15.60 2.91 4.31
CA PHE A 394 -15.65 2.23 3.00
C PHE A 394 -15.58 0.71 3.15
N LYS A 395 -14.71 0.21 4.06
CA LYS A 395 -14.58 -1.22 4.36
C LYS A 395 -15.90 -1.82 4.89
N ASP A 396 -16.69 -1.05 5.62
CA ASP A 396 -18.01 -1.45 6.12
C ASP A 396 -19.11 -1.40 5.03
N VAL A 397 -19.01 -0.48 4.06
CA VAL A 397 -20.03 -0.29 2.99
C VAL A 397 -19.86 -1.27 1.83
N ILE A 398 -18.62 -1.60 1.44
CA ILE A 398 -18.33 -2.42 0.25
C ILE A 398 -18.96 -3.83 0.26
N PRO A 399 -19.10 -4.56 1.39
CA PRO A 399 -19.75 -5.88 1.39
C PRO A 399 -21.23 -5.80 0.99
N HIS A 400 -21.93 -4.76 1.46
CA HIS A 400 -23.33 -4.52 1.11
C HIS A 400 -23.47 -4.08 -0.34
N MET A 401 -22.54 -3.24 -0.83
CA MET A 401 -22.51 -2.83 -2.23
C MET A 401 -22.29 -4.05 -3.14
N ALA A 402 -21.40 -4.97 -2.76
CA ALA A 402 -21.15 -6.21 -3.48
C ALA A 402 -22.40 -7.10 -3.56
N GLN A 403 -23.17 -7.18 -2.48
CA GLN A 403 -24.43 -7.92 -2.44
C GLN A 403 -25.51 -7.28 -3.32
N GLU A 404 -25.70 -5.97 -3.23
CA GLU A 404 -26.75 -5.24 -3.97
C GLU A 404 -26.48 -5.25 -5.49
N TYR A 405 -25.25 -4.93 -5.90
CA TYR A 405 -24.90 -4.78 -7.31
C TYR A 405 -24.34 -6.06 -7.96
N GLY A 406 -24.21 -7.14 -7.19
CA GLY A 406 -23.85 -8.48 -7.68
C GLY A 406 -22.43 -8.57 -8.22
N PHE A 407 -21.43 -8.18 -7.43
CA PHE A 407 -20.01 -8.36 -7.73
C PHE A 407 -19.28 -9.05 -6.58
N ASP A 408 -18.10 -9.58 -6.85
CA ASP A 408 -17.20 -10.10 -5.81
C ASP A 408 -16.09 -9.09 -5.54
N TYR A 409 -15.52 -9.09 -4.34
CA TYR A 409 -14.38 -8.23 -4.04
C TYR A 409 -13.39 -8.93 -3.10
N GLU A 410 -12.16 -8.41 -3.06
CA GLU A 410 -11.13 -8.86 -2.14
C GLU A 410 -10.24 -7.70 -1.69
N LEU A 411 -9.93 -7.66 -0.40
CA LEU A 411 -9.04 -6.67 0.19
C LEU A 411 -7.63 -7.27 0.31
N ILE A 412 -6.72 -6.80 -0.53
CA ILE A 412 -5.34 -7.27 -0.60
C ILE A 412 -4.39 -6.32 0.12
N THR A 413 -3.28 -6.84 0.62
CA THR A 413 -2.25 -6.03 1.27
C THR A 413 -0.91 -6.73 1.20
N TYR A 414 0.14 -5.93 1.12
CA TYR A 414 1.53 -6.39 1.11
C TYR A 414 2.36 -5.37 1.86
N LYS A 415 3.18 -5.76 2.84
CA LYS A 415 4.00 -4.77 3.56
C LYS A 415 5.20 -4.37 2.72
N TRP A 416 5.56 -3.09 2.76
CA TRP A 416 6.76 -2.58 2.11
C TRP A 416 8.01 -3.36 2.58
N PRO A 417 8.78 -4.02 1.68
CA PRO A 417 9.96 -4.77 2.08
C PRO A 417 11.06 -3.87 2.65
N THR A 418 11.75 -4.34 3.70
CA THR A 418 12.75 -3.55 4.44
C THR A 418 14.01 -3.23 3.62
N TRP A 419 14.30 -4.02 2.61
CA TRP A 419 15.44 -3.83 1.71
C TRP A 419 15.16 -2.83 0.57
N LEU A 420 13.90 -2.47 0.34
CA LEU A 420 13.48 -1.59 -0.74
C LEU A 420 13.36 -0.16 -0.20
N HIS A 421 13.98 0.82 -0.85
CA HIS A 421 13.99 2.21 -0.41
C HIS A 421 12.56 2.76 -0.22
N LYS A 422 12.20 3.14 1.01
CA LYS A 422 10.84 3.52 1.38
C LYS A 422 10.56 5.00 1.10
N GLN A 423 9.41 5.29 0.49
CA GLN A 423 8.94 6.67 0.31
C GLN A 423 8.41 7.26 1.62
N LYS A 424 8.62 8.58 1.80
CA LYS A 424 8.14 9.33 2.98
C LYS A 424 6.72 9.86 2.81
N GLU A 425 6.40 10.34 1.61
CA GLU A 425 5.08 10.94 1.31
C GLU A 425 4.05 9.86 0.98
N LYS A 426 2.87 9.95 1.60
CA LYS A 426 1.79 8.94 1.43
C LYS A 426 1.40 8.75 -0.03
N GLN A 427 1.30 9.83 -0.80
CA GLN A 427 0.99 9.80 -2.22
C GLN A 427 1.99 8.98 -3.04
N ARG A 428 3.30 9.19 -2.82
CA ARG A 428 4.37 8.42 -3.50
C ARG A 428 4.34 6.94 -3.09
N ILE A 429 3.98 6.64 -1.84
CA ILE A 429 3.78 5.25 -1.40
C ILE A 429 2.60 4.63 -2.19
N ILE A 430 1.46 5.31 -2.30
CA ILE A 430 0.29 4.84 -3.05
C ILE A 430 0.64 4.57 -4.52
N TRP A 431 1.35 5.50 -5.18
CA TRP A 431 1.83 5.32 -6.55
C TRP A 431 2.73 4.09 -6.70
N ALA A 432 3.66 3.87 -5.77
CA ALA A 432 4.51 2.70 -5.77
C ALA A 432 3.69 1.39 -5.69
N TYR A 433 2.65 1.36 -4.84
CA TYR A 433 1.79 0.19 -4.68
C TYR A 433 0.99 -0.17 -5.92
N LYS A 434 0.70 0.79 -6.80
CA LYS A 434 0.06 0.52 -8.10
C LYS A 434 0.94 -0.36 -9.00
N ILE A 435 2.26 -0.33 -8.85
CA ILE A 435 3.19 -0.94 -9.83
C ILE A 435 4.21 -1.94 -9.26
N LEU A 436 4.80 -1.68 -8.09
CA LEU A 436 5.98 -2.44 -7.61
C LEU A 436 5.67 -3.86 -7.12
N PHE A 437 4.42 -4.14 -6.73
CA PHE A 437 4.05 -5.38 -6.03
C PHE A 437 3.04 -6.23 -6.78
N LEU A 438 2.77 -5.94 -8.06
CA LEU A 438 1.75 -6.62 -8.86
C LEU A 438 1.96 -8.14 -8.97
N ASP A 439 3.20 -8.61 -8.96
CA ASP A 439 3.52 -10.04 -9.00
C ASP A 439 3.13 -10.78 -7.71
N VAL A 440 3.25 -10.12 -6.55
CA VAL A 440 3.18 -10.72 -5.21
C VAL A 440 1.93 -10.37 -4.40
N ILE A 441 1.25 -9.26 -4.71
CA ILE A 441 0.08 -8.81 -3.96
C ILE A 441 -1.18 -9.62 -4.32
N PHE A 442 -1.20 -10.21 -5.52
CA PHE A 442 -2.29 -11.06 -5.99
C PHE A 442 -1.95 -12.54 -5.87
N PRO A 443 -2.94 -13.40 -5.63
CA PRO A 443 -2.75 -14.84 -5.64
C PRO A 443 -2.25 -15.32 -7.01
N ILE A 444 -1.54 -16.46 -7.04
CA ILE A 444 -0.91 -16.93 -8.28
C ILE A 444 -1.91 -17.39 -9.35
N SER A 445 -3.12 -17.83 -8.97
CA SER A 445 -4.17 -18.15 -9.96
C SER A 445 -4.69 -16.95 -10.71
N LEU A 446 -4.50 -15.74 -10.18
CA LEU A 446 -4.94 -14.56 -10.89
C LEU A 446 -4.03 -14.39 -12.10
N GLU A 447 -4.59 -14.65 -13.29
CA GLU A 447 -3.85 -14.67 -14.55
C GLU A 447 -3.71 -13.28 -15.15
N LYS A 448 -4.72 -12.43 -14.97
CA LYS A 448 -4.80 -11.10 -15.57
C LYS A 448 -5.63 -10.18 -14.68
N VAL A 449 -5.23 -8.90 -14.61
CA VAL A 449 -5.97 -7.86 -13.88
C VAL A 449 -5.89 -6.53 -14.63
N ILE A 450 -6.91 -5.69 -14.49
CA ILE A 450 -6.95 -4.34 -15.05
C ILE A 450 -6.88 -3.34 -13.89
N PHE A 451 -5.96 -2.38 -13.97
CA PHE A 451 -6.00 -1.22 -13.10
C PHE A 451 -6.95 -0.17 -13.63
N VAL A 452 -7.82 0.37 -12.77
CA VAL A 452 -8.67 1.52 -13.07
C VAL A 452 -8.54 2.52 -11.94
N ASP A 453 -8.09 3.75 -12.23
CA ASP A 453 -8.04 4.82 -11.24
C ASP A 453 -9.44 5.15 -10.69
N ALA A 454 -9.50 5.53 -9.42
CA ALA A 454 -10.76 5.67 -8.70
C ALA A 454 -11.68 6.75 -9.29
N ASP A 455 -11.12 7.79 -9.90
CA ASP A 455 -11.83 8.91 -10.54
C ASP A 455 -12.13 8.69 -12.03
N GLN A 456 -12.00 7.46 -12.53
CA GLN A 456 -12.43 7.12 -13.88
C GLN A 456 -13.91 6.77 -13.99
N ILE A 457 -14.50 7.14 -15.13
CA ILE A 457 -15.84 6.72 -15.54
C ILE A 457 -15.71 5.79 -16.74
N VAL A 458 -16.28 4.59 -16.63
CA VAL A 458 -16.26 3.57 -17.69
C VAL A 458 -17.58 3.58 -18.46
N ARG A 459 -17.48 3.63 -19.80
CA ARG A 459 -18.61 3.67 -20.76
C ARG A 459 -18.69 2.45 -21.68
N ALA A 460 -17.70 1.57 -21.65
CA ALA A 460 -17.63 0.38 -22.48
C ALA A 460 -17.60 -0.90 -21.65
N ASP A 461 -17.86 -2.05 -22.28
CA ASP A 461 -17.70 -3.33 -21.62
C ASP A 461 -16.21 -3.60 -21.36
N MET A 462 -15.81 -3.62 -20.09
CA MET A 462 -14.43 -3.94 -19.68
C MET A 462 -13.98 -5.34 -20.12
N GLY A 463 -14.90 -6.21 -20.52
CA GLY A 463 -14.59 -7.49 -21.14
C GLY A 463 -13.79 -7.34 -22.43
N GLU A 464 -14.02 -6.27 -23.21
CA GLU A 464 -13.25 -6.00 -24.44
C GLU A 464 -11.76 -5.75 -24.12
N LEU A 465 -11.47 -5.00 -23.05
CA LEU A 465 -10.10 -4.74 -22.62
C LEU A 465 -9.46 -5.99 -21.99
N TYR A 466 -10.25 -6.73 -21.20
CA TYR A 466 -9.78 -7.92 -20.52
C TYR A 466 -9.35 -9.04 -21.49
N ASP A 467 -10.09 -9.19 -22.59
CA ASP A 467 -9.83 -10.22 -23.60
C ASP A 467 -8.86 -9.75 -24.70
N MET A 468 -8.42 -8.49 -24.67
CA MET A 468 -7.50 -7.93 -25.66
C MET A 468 -6.19 -8.73 -25.71
N ASP A 469 -5.77 -9.09 -26.92
CA ASP A 469 -4.47 -9.68 -27.18
C ASP A 469 -3.39 -8.60 -27.17
N ILE A 470 -2.63 -8.58 -26.06
CA ILE A 470 -1.54 -7.64 -25.82
C ILE A 470 -0.17 -8.14 -26.34
N LYS A 471 -0.19 -9.12 -27.27
CA LYS A 471 0.96 -9.61 -28.04
C LYS A 471 2.11 -10.12 -27.17
N GLY A 472 1.77 -10.89 -26.13
CA GLY A 472 2.74 -11.49 -25.20
C GLY A 472 3.51 -10.49 -24.35
N ARG A 473 3.06 -9.22 -24.26
CA ARG A 473 3.66 -8.21 -23.38
C ARG A 473 3.07 -8.30 -21.97
N PRO A 474 3.86 -8.12 -20.91
CA PRO A 474 3.37 -8.22 -19.53
C PRO A 474 2.43 -7.07 -19.13
N LEU A 475 2.53 -5.92 -19.80
CA LEU A 475 1.82 -4.70 -19.49
C LEU A 475 1.17 -4.12 -20.75
N ALA A 476 0.01 -3.48 -20.59
CA ALA A 476 -0.62 -2.68 -21.63
C ALA A 476 -1.17 -1.37 -21.08
N TYR A 477 -0.76 -0.24 -21.65
CA TYR A 477 -1.12 1.10 -21.18
C TYR A 477 -1.63 1.96 -22.33
N THR A 478 -2.43 2.98 -22.01
CA THR A 478 -2.87 3.97 -23.02
C THR A 478 -1.84 5.09 -23.16
N PRO A 479 -1.40 5.43 -24.38
CA PRO A 479 -0.52 6.58 -24.60
C PRO A 479 -1.24 7.91 -24.35
N PHE A 480 -0.47 8.97 -24.07
CA PHE A 480 -1.02 10.33 -24.02
C PHE A 480 -1.68 10.73 -25.34
N CYS A 481 -2.84 11.38 -25.23
CA CYS A 481 -3.46 12.09 -26.35
C CYS A 481 -2.53 13.19 -26.89
N ASP A 482 -2.48 13.33 -28.21
CA ASP A 482 -1.69 14.35 -28.89
C ASP A 482 -2.53 15.34 -29.73
N ASN A 483 -3.86 15.22 -29.66
CA ASN A 483 -4.78 15.95 -30.51
C ASN A 483 -5.36 17.24 -29.89
N ASN A 484 -5.05 17.58 -28.63
CA ASN A 484 -5.34 18.91 -28.07
C ASN A 484 -4.11 19.84 -28.18
N LYS A 485 -4.12 20.75 -29.16
CA LYS A 485 -2.98 21.66 -29.45
C LYS A 485 -2.71 22.66 -28.34
N ASP A 486 -3.71 23.02 -27.55
CA ASP A 486 -3.54 24.00 -26.46
C ASP A 486 -2.55 23.49 -25.39
N MET A 487 -2.39 22.16 -25.28
CA MET A 487 -1.46 21.53 -24.35
C MET A 487 -0.06 21.27 -24.91
N ASP A 488 0.27 21.73 -26.13
CA ASP A 488 1.57 21.44 -26.76
C ASP A 488 2.77 21.86 -25.89
N GLY A 489 2.67 23.00 -25.19
CA GLY A 489 3.72 23.50 -24.29
C GLY A 489 3.95 22.64 -23.04
N TYR A 490 2.98 21.84 -22.63
CA TYR A 490 3.05 20.98 -21.44
C TYR A 490 3.51 19.54 -21.75
N ARG A 491 3.76 19.20 -23.03
CA ARG A 491 4.18 17.86 -23.48
C ARG A 491 5.66 17.62 -23.23
N PHE A 492 6.05 17.59 -21.96
CA PHE A 492 7.44 17.44 -21.53
C PHE A 492 8.12 16.18 -22.10
N TRP A 493 7.37 15.11 -22.37
CA TRP A 493 7.91 13.86 -22.94
C TRP A 493 8.35 13.98 -24.41
N ARG A 494 8.03 15.08 -25.10
CA ARG A 494 8.48 15.35 -26.48
C ARG A 494 9.81 16.09 -26.57
N GLN A 495 10.41 16.43 -25.43
CA GLN A 495 11.67 17.17 -25.34
C GLN A 495 12.58 16.59 -24.25
N GLY A 496 13.85 17.03 -24.24
CA GLY A 496 14.85 16.66 -23.23
C GLY A 496 15.02 15.15 -23.04
N PHE A 497 15.23 14.77 -21.78
CA PHE A 497 15.52 13.40 -21.35
C PHE A 497 14.53 12.36 -21.89
N TRP A 498 13.22 12.58 -21.73
CA TRP A 498 12.21 11.60 -22.12
C TRP A 498 12.22 11.33 -23.62
N LYS A 499 12.37 12.36 -24.46
CA LYS A 499 12.45 12.17 -25.92
C LYS A 499 13.62 11.27 -26.32
N GLU A 500 14.79 11.52 -25.72
CA GLU A 500 16.03 10.79 -26.00
C GLU A 500 15.98 9.35 -25.46
N HIS A 501 15.47 9.18 -24.24
CA HIS A 501 15.32 7.89 -23.60
C HIS A 501 14.31 6.99 -24.32
N LEU A 502 13.15 7.54 -24.71
CA LEU A 502 12.06 6.78 -25.32
C LEU A 502 12.37 6.30 -26.74
N ARG A 503 13.28 6.97 -27.48
CA ARG A 503 13.71 6.57 -28.83
C ARG A 503 12.55 6.28 -29.79
N GLY A 504 11.55 7.16 -29.79
CA GLY A 504 10.36 7.04 -30.63
C GLY A 504 9.23 6.17 -30.07
N ARG A 505 9.40 5.56 -28.89
CA ARG A 505 8.30 4.91 -28.17
C ARG A 505 7.39 5.96 -27.53
N PRO A 506 6.08 5.68 -27.40
CA PRO A 506 5.15 6.59 -26.75
C PRO A 506 5.42 6.67 -25.24
N TYR A 507 4.97 7.79 -24.66
CA TYR A 507 4.87 7.99 -23.23
C TYR A 507 3.43 7.67 -22.79
N HIS A 508 3.28 6.76 -21.83
CA HIS A 508 2.00 6.16 -21.41
C HIS A 508 1.48 6.73 -20.10
N ILE A 509 0.15 6.66 -19.89
CA ILE A 509 -0.56 7.17 -18.71
C ILE A 509 -0.89 6.02 -17.75
N SER A 510 -0.66 6.20 -16.44
CA SER A 510 -0.90 5.18 -15.41
C SER A 510 -2.34 5.05 -14.91
N ALA A 511 -3.29 5.82 -15.46
CA ALA A 511 -4.68 5.84 -14.99
C ALA A 511 -5.48 4.57 -15.36
N LEU A 512 -5.14 3.94 -16.49
CA LEU A 512 -5.76 2.69 -16.96
C LEU A 512 -4.68 1.81 -17.60
N TYR A 513 -4.52 0.58 -17.10
CA TYR A 513 -3.63 -0.40 -17.71
C TYR A 513 -4.03 -1.84 -17.42
N VAL A 514 -3.59 -2.76 -18.28
CA VAL A 514 -3.76 -4.20 -18.13
C VAL A 514 -2.44 -4.83 -17.72
N VAL A 515 -2.50 -5.77 -16.80
CA VAL A 515 -1.38 -6.59 -16.37
C VAL A 515 -1.71 -8.04 -16.67
N ASP A 516 -0.93 -8.65 -17.56
CA ASP A 516 -0.91 -10.10 -17.71
C ASP A 516 0.01 -10.65 -16.62
N LEU A 517 -0.58 -11.08 -15.51
CA LEU A 517 0.14 -11.51 -14.32
C LEU A 517 0.95 -12.78 -14.56
N LYS A 518 0.51 -13.67 -15.47
CA LYS A 518 1.30 -14.82 -15.88
C LYS A 518 2.59 -14.34 -16.53
N LYS A 519 2.48 -13.51 -17.58
CA LYS A 519 3.65 -13.03 -18.31
C LYS A 519 4.52 -12.12 -17.46
N PHE A 520 3.93 -11.31 -16.59
CA PHE A 520 4.61 -10.41 -15.66
C PHE A 520 5.49 -11.18 -14.67
N ARG A 521 5.00 -12.29 -14.11
CA ARG A 521 5.77 -13.19 -13.24
C ARG A 521 6.81 -14.01 -14.00
N GLU A 522 6.43 -14.54 -15.17
CA GLU A 522 7.30 -15.33 -16.04
C GLU A 522 8.55 -14.52 -16.45
N THR A 523 8.36 -13.27 -16.86
CA THR A 523 9.43 -12.38 -17.36
C THR A 523 10.14 -11.58 -16.27
N ALA A 524 9.82 -11.81 -14.98
CA ALA A 524 10.40 -11.06 -13.86
C ALA A 524 10.18 -9.53 -13.96
N ALA A 525 9.07 -9.09 -14.57
CA ALA A 525 8.81 -7.68 -14.79
C ALA A 525 8.78 -6.90 -13.46
N GLY A 526 8.13 -7.46 -12.42
CA GLY A 526 8.09 -6.87 -11.08
C GLY A 526 9.47 -6.71 -10.44
N ASP A 527 10.33 -7.72 -10.55
CA ASP A 527 11.69 -7.67 -10.02
C ASP A 527 12.54 -6.60 -10.73
N ASN A 528 12.42 -6.48 -12.05
CA ASN A 528 13.12 -5.45 -12.83
C ASN A 528 12.64 -4.04 -12.46
N LEU A 529 11.32 -3.84 -12.30
CA LEU A 529 10.74 -2.57 -11.86
C LEU A 529 11.26 -2.16 -10.48
N ARG A 530 11.34 -3.10 -9.53
CA ARG A 530 11.91 -2.85 -8.19
C ARG A 530 13.39 -2.48 -8.24
N VAL A 531 14.19 -3.10 -9.12
CA VAL A 531 15.62 -2.76 -9.30
C VAL A 531 15.78 -1.34 -9.88
N PHE A 532 15.02 -0.98 -10.92
CA PHE A 532 15.06 0.38 -11.47
C PHE A 532 14.61 1.41 -10.44
N TYR A 533 13.53 1.10 -9.71
CA TYR A 533 13.06 1.94 -8.61
C TYR A 533 14.13 2.14 -7.52
N GLU A 534 14.80 1.07 -7.07
CA GLU A 534 15.84 1.15 -6.04
C GLU A 534 17.03 2.01 -6.48
N SER A 535 17.35 1.98 -7.77
CA SER A 535 18.40 2.83 -8.36
C SER A 535 17.98 4.30 -8.44
N LEU A 536 16.77 4.58 -8.92
CA LEU A 536 16.29 5.94 -9.20
C LEU A 536 15.75 6.67 -7.96
N SER A 537 15.11 5.96 -7.04
CA SER A 537 14.36 6.58 -5.93
C SER A 537 15.23 7.22 -4.85
N LYS A 538 16.56 7.03 -4.90
CA LYS A 538 17.53 7.65 -4.00
C LYS A 538 17.69 9.15 -4.25
N ASP A 539 17.46 9.58 -5.49
CA ASP A 539 17.32 10.99 -5.82
C ASP A 539 15.84 11.41 -5.61
N PRO A 540 15.55 12.37 -4.70
CA PRO A 540 14.18 12.80 -4.44
C PRO A 540 13.52 13.49 -5.64
N ASN A 541 14.30 14.01 -6.60
CA ASN A 541 13.77 14.68 -7.79
C ASN A 541 13.44 13.71 -8.93
N SER A 542 13.90 12.46 -8.83
CA SER A 542 13.59 11.41 -9.79
C SER A 542 12.18 10.86 -9.59
N LEU A 543 11.60 10.34 -10.67
CA LEU A 543 10.26 9.72 -10.69
C LEU A 543 9.21 10.70 -10.13
N SER A 544 8.99 11.82 -10.82
CA SER A 544 8.05 12.86 -10.42
C SER A 544 6.65 12.27 -10.22
N ASN A 545 6.20 11.45 -11.18
CA ASN A 545 4.99 10.64 -11.08
C ASN A 545 5.38 9.17 -11.09
N LEU A 546 5.68 8.62 -9.91
CA LEU A 546 6.32 7.30 -9.77
C LEU A 546 5.61 6.16 -10.54
N ASP A 547 4.29 6.09 -10.46
CA ASP A 547 3.47 5.06 -11.11
C ASP A 547 3.46 5.17 -12.64
N GLN A 548 3.72 6.36 -13.18
CA GLN A 548 3.78 6.63 -14.62
C GLN A 548 5.21 6.58 -15.17
N ASP A 549 6.16 7.25 -14.49
CA ASP A 549 7.54 7.39 -14.93
C ASP A 549 8.27 6.05 -14.89
N LEU A 550 8.03 5.21 -13.87
CA LEU A 550 8.77 3.96 -13.74
C LEU A 550 8.50 2.97 -14.90
N PRO A 551 7.23 2.67 -15.29
CA PRO A 551 6.97 1.88 -16.48
C PRO A 551 7.54 2.51 -17.77
N ASN A 552 7.38 3.83 -17.94
CA ASN A 552 7.88 4.53 -19.12
C ASN A 552 9.41 4.48 -19.22
N TYR A 553 10.12 4.56 -18.09
CA TYR A 553 11.56 4.41 -18.04
C TYR A 553 11.97 2.96 -18.37
N ALA A 554 11.30 2.00 -17.74
CA ALA A 554 11.62 0.58 -17.85
C ALA A 554 11.19 -0.08 -19.16
N GLN A 555 10.46 0.62 -20.05
CA GLN A 555 9.79 0.00 -21.18
C GLN A 555 10.71 -0.75 -22.17
N HIS A 556 12.00 -0.40 -22.22
CA HIS A 556 12.99 -1.11 -23.03
C HIS A 556 13.27 -2.52 -22.50
N THR A 557 13.16 -2.74 -21.19
CA THR A 557 13.37 -4.01 -20.49
C THR A 557 12.05 -4.70 -20.16
N VAL A 558 11.00 -3.94 -19.82
CA VAL A 558 9.66 -4.41 -19.50
C VAL A 558 8.69 -3.91 -20.58
N PRO A 559 8.45 -4.66 -21.67
CA PRO A 559 7.70 -4.17 -22.81
C PRO A 559 6.25 -3.80 -22.47
N ILE A 560 5.79 -2.66 -22.99
CA ILE A 560 4.41 -2.17 -22.84
C ILE A 560 3.68 -2.27 -24.17
N PHE A 561 2.49 -2.89 -24.19
CA PHE A 561 1.56 -2.82 -25.31
C PHE A 561 0.81 -1.48 -25.28
N SER A 562 0.82 -0.73 -26.38
CA SER A 562 0.09 0.53 -26.46
C SER A 562 -1.38 0.26 -26.78
N LEU A 563 -2.27 0.57 -25.85
CA LEU A 563 -3.71 0.44 -26.03
C LEU A 563 -4.23 1.48 -27.03
N PRO A 564 -5.34 1.19 -27.73
CA PRO A 564 -6.04 2.18 -28.56
C PRO A 564 -6.44 3.42 -27.77
N GLN A 565 -6.31 4.61 -28.37
CA GLN A 565 -6.57 5.90 -27.70
C GLN A 565 -7.99 6.03 -27.13
N GLU A 566 -8.97 5.35 -27.73
CA GLU A 566 -10.35 5.33 -27.24
C GLU A 566 -10.50 4.80 -25.81
N TRP A 567 -9.52 4.02 -25.31
CA TRP A 567 -9.53 3.49 -23.95
C TRP A 567 -9.26 4.53 -22.88
N LEU A 568 -8.72 5.71 -23.20
CA LEU A 568 -8.50 6.75 -22.20
C LEU A 568 -8.70 8.13 -22.82
N TRP A 569 -9.68 8.86 -22.29
CA TRP A 569 -9.93 10.25 -22.63
C TRP A 569 -9.84 11.12 -21.39
N CYS A 570 -9.23 12.30 -21.51
CA CYS A 570 -9.17 13.30 -20.47
C CYS A 570 -9.29 14.68 -21.14
N GLU A 571 -10.02 15.61 -20.52
CA GLU A 571 -10.34 16.91 -21.10
C GLU A 571 -9.10 17.76 -21.40
N SER A 572 -8.11 17.72 -20.51
CA SER A 572 -6.88 18.48 -20.69
C SER A 572 -6.14 18.04 -21.96
N TRP A 573 -5.93 16.74 -22.16
CA TRP A 573 -5.01 16.26 -23.20
C TRP A 573 -5.69 15.84 -24.51
N CYS A 574 -6.97 15.46 -24.46
CA CYS A 574 -7.69 14.91 -25.59
C CYS A 574 -8.67 15.92 -26.21
N GLY A 575 -8.66 16.05 -27.54
CA GLY A 575 -9.58 16.93 -28.25
C GLY A 575 -11.06 16.51 -28.06
N ASN A 576 -11.96 17.49 -27.93
CA ASN A 576 -13.39 17.25 -27.67
C ASN A 576 -14.08 16.35 -28.73
N ALA A 577 -13.61 16.37 -29.98
CA ALA A 577 -14.16 15.55 -31.05
C ALA A 577 -14.00 14.03 -30.81
N THR A 578 -13.08 13.58 -29.94
CA THR A 578 -12.89 12.16 -29.63
C THR A 578 -13.68 11.69 -28.41
N LYS A 579 -14.28 12.60 -27.65
CA LYS A 579 -15.00 12.29 -26.39
C LYS A 579 -16.17 11.33 -26.58
N SER A 580 -16.88 11.41 -27.70
CA SER A 580 -18.02 10.53 -27.99
C SER A 580 -17.60 9.07 -28.26
N LYS A 581 -16.31 8.82 -28.55
CA LYS A 581 -15.74 7.49 -28.76
C LYS A 581 -15.00 6.97 -27.53
N ALA A 582 -14.92 7.77 -26.46
CA ALA A 582 -14.19 7.41 -25.26
C ALA A 582 -14.87 6.24 -24.53
N LYS A 583 -14.09 5.18 -24.29
CA LYS A 583 -14.48 3.99 -23.53
C LYS A 583 -14.29 4.19 -22.03
N THR A 584 -13.27 4.95 -21.63
CA THR A 584 -13.17 5.48 -20.26
C THR A 584 -12.80 6.96 -20.30
N ILE A 585 -13.21 7.68 -19.24
CA ILE A 585 -12.90 9.09 -19.03
C ILE A 585 -12.18 9.23 -17.70
N ASP A 586 -10.97 9.78 -17.75
CA ASP A 586 -10.16 10.14 -16.59
C ASP A 586 -10.38 11.62 -16.23
N LEU A 587 -10.65 11.90 -14.96
CA LEU A 587 -10.82 13.25 -14.41
C LEU A 587 -9.46 13.87 -14.07
N CYS A 588 -8.61 13.95 -15.08
CA CYS A 588 -7.25 14.47 -15.01
C CYS A 588 -7.21 15.92 -14.49
N ASN A 589 -6.10 16.27 -13.84
CA ASN A 589 -5.85 17.66 -13.45
C ASN A 589 -5.59 18.52 -14.70
N ASN A 590 -5.96 19.80 -14.63
CA ASN A 590 -5.73 20.75 -15.70
C ASN A 590 -4.57 21.69 -15.33
N PRO A 591 -3.48 21.72 -16.12
CA PRO A 591 -2.32 22.58 -15.81
C PRO A 591 -2.61 24.08 -15.98
N MET A 592 -3.66 24.45 -16.73
CA MET A 592 -4.07 25.84 -16.95
C MET A 592 -5.10 26.35 -15.96
N THR A 593 -5.88 25.46 -15.33
CA THR A 593 -7.02 25.85 -14.48
C THR A 593 -7.10 24.99 -13.23
N LYS A 594 -7.34 25.60 -12.07
CA LYS A 594 -7.50 24.90 -10.79
C LYS A 594 -8.97 24.61 -10.44
N GLU A 595 -9.72 24.00 -11.36
CA GLU A 595 -11.11 23.59 -11.08
C GLU A 595 -11.14 22.37 -10.12
N PRO A 596 -12.00 22.34 -9.07
CA PRO A 596 -12.17 21.15 -8.23
C PRO A 596 -12.68 19.94 -9.02
N LYS A 597 -12.24 18.72 -8.67
CA LYS A 597 -12.60 17.48 -9.37
C LYS A 597 -14.10 17.22 -9.33
N LEU A 598 -14.80 17.48 -8.23
CA LEU A 598 -16.26 17.30 -8.19
C LEU A 598 -17.00 18.22 -9.17
N GLN A 599 -16.53 19.45 -9.31
CA GLN A 599 -17.10 20.41 -10.26
C GLN A 599 -16.77 19.98 -11.71
N GLY A 600 -15.53 19.60 -11.97
CA GLY A 600 -15.09 19.06 -13.24
C GLY A 600 -15.89 17.81 -13.62
N ALA A 601 -16.12 16.88 -12.69
CA ALA A 601 -16.86 15.65 -12.94
C ALA A 601 -18.27 15.90 -13.45
N ARG A 602 -19.04 16.77 -12.77
CA ARG A 602 -20.42 17.15 -13.16
C ARG A 602 -20.48 17.83 -14.53
N ARG A 603 -19.45 18.61 -14.87
CA ARG A 603 -19.38 19.36 -16.14
C ARG A 603 -18.91 18.47 -17.29
N ILE A 604 -17.92 17.61 -17.05
CA ILE A 604 -17.25 16.80 -18.06
C ILE A 604 -18.10 15.58 -18.39
N VAL A 605 -18.71 14.92 -17.41
CA VAL A 605 -19.38 13.63 -17.61
C VAL A 605 -20.87 13.77 -17.28
N SER A 606 -21.71 13.71 -18.31
CA SER A 606 -23.16 13.91 -18.21
C SER A 606 -23.88 12.93 -17.27
N GLU A 607 -23.40 11.69 -17.21
CA GLU A 607 -23.95 10.61 -16.41
C GLU A 607 -23.40 10.57 -14.97
N TRP A 608 -22.40 11.39 -14.66
CA TRP A 608 -21.78 11.41 -13.34
C TRP A 608 -22.73 11.82 -12.21
N PRO A 609 -23.60 12.85 -12.35
CA PRO A 609 -24.55 13.22 -11.31
C PRO A 609 -25.51 12.08 -10.91
N ASP A 610 -25.97 11.29 -11.88
CA ASP A 610 -26.87 10.16 -11.63
C ASP A 610 -26.15 9.02 -10.89
N LEU A 611 -24.92 8.71 -11.30
CA LEU A 611 -24.07 7.71 -10.63
C LEU A 611 -23.72 8.13 -9.20
N ASP A 612 -23.40 9.41 -9.00
CA ASP A 612 -23.12 9.99 -7.69
C ASP A 612 -24.34 9.93 -6.78
N SER A 613 -25.52 10.29 -7.30
CA SER A 613 -26.79 10.21 -6.56
C SER A 613 -27.10 8.77 -6.15
N GLU A 614 -26.88 7.79 -7.02
CA GLU A 614 -27.07 6.36 -6.71
C GLU A 614 -26.09 5.87 -5.64
N ALA A 615 -24.80 6.20 -5.77
CA ALA A 615 -23.78 5.83 -4.79
C ALA A 615 -24.05 6.45 -3.40
N ARG A 616 -24.47 7.72 -3.38
CA ARG A 616 -24.84 8.44 -2.15
C ARG A 616 -26.11 7.87 -1.53
N GLY A 617 -27.16 7.65 -2.34
CA GLY A 617 -28.41 7.07 -1.87
C GLY A 617 -28.21 5.68 -1.26
N PHE A 618 -27.35 4.86 -1.88
CA PHE A 618 -26.95 3.57 -1.30
C PHE A 618 -26.23 3.73 0.05
N THR A 619 -25.25 4.63 0.11
CA THR A 619 -24.47 4.88 1.33
C THR A 619 -25.38 5.37 2.48
N ALA A 620 -26.26 6.33 2.20
CA ALA A 620 -27.19 6.90 3.18
C ALA A 620 -28.19 5.86 3.72
N LYS A 621 -28.78 5.04 2.84
CA LYS A 621 -29.67 3.94 3.22
C LYS A 621 -29.00 2.96 4.19
N PHE A 622 -27.71 2.72 4.02
CA PHE A 622 -26.96 1.78 4.86
C PHE A 622 -26.50 2.39 6.19
N LEU A 623 -26.02 3.64 6.16
CA LEU A 623 -25.54 4.32 7.37
C LEU A 623 -26.68 4.84 8.26
N GLY A 624 -27.93 4.80 7.78
CA GLY A 624 -29.10 5.25 8.53
C GLY A 624 -29.27 6.77 8.55
N ASP A 625 -28.57 7.47 7.67
CA ASP A 625 -28.72 8.91 7.46
C ASP A 625 -29.94 9.14 6.56
N GLU A 626 -31.05 9.64 7.11
CA GLU A 626 -32.20 10.08 6.31
C GLU A 626 -31.79 11.29 5.45
N VAL A 627 -31.52 11.05 4.16
CA VAL A 627 -31.40 12.13 3.18
C VAL A 627 -32.75 12.27 2.48
N GLU A 628 -33.47 13.37 2.75
CA GLU A 628 -34.64 13.77 1.95
C GLU A 628 -34.20 14.02 0.51
N LEU A 629 -34.45 13.06 -0.37
CA LEU A 629 -34.33 13.23 -1.82
C LEU A 629 -35.45 14.18 -2.28
N GLN A 630 -35.14 15.45 -2.56
CA GLN A 630 -36.09 16.35 -3.22
C GLN A 630 -36.26 15.94 -4.69
N GLU A 631 -37.41 15.32 -5.01
CA GLU A 631 -37.87 15.18 -6.39
C GLU A 631 -38.35 16.55 -6.95
N PRO A 632 -38.08 16.89 -8.21
CA PRO A 632 -38.55 18.13 -8.82
C PRO A 632 -40.03 18.02 -9.23
N SER A 633 -40.91 18.68 -8.48
CA SER A 633 -42.32 18.85 -8.88
C SER A 633 -42.52 20.10 -9.77
N PRO A 634 -43.32 20.04 -10.85
CA PRO A 634 -43.60 21.19 -11.71
C PRO A 634 -44.79 22.04 -11.20
N ASN A 635 -44.64 23.36 -11.31
CA ASN A 635 -45.64 24.43 -11.17
C ASN A 635 -46.16 24.79 -9.76
N GLN A 636 -45.73 25.95 -9.24
CA GLN A 636 -46.59 27.14 -9.10
C GLN A 636 -45.77 28.40 -8.72
N SER A 637 -46.33 29.54 -9.12
CA SER A 637 -45.79 30.88 -9.30
C SER A 637 -45.45 31.70 -8.04
N GLN A 638 -44.36 32.49 -8.14
CA GLN A 638 -44.04 33.80 -7.53
C GLN A 638 -44.67 34.15 -6.16
N THR A 639 -43.87 34.38 -5.11
CA THR A 639 -43.39 35.70 -4.64
C THR A 639 -42.44 35.56 -3.41
N SER A 640 -41.24 36.15 -3.54
CA SER A 640 -40.23 36.57 -2.52
C SER A 640 -40.26 36.07 -1.06
N THR A 641 -39.22 35.35 -0.62
CA THR A 641 -38.12 35.91 0.23
C THR A 641 -36.98 34.89 0.35
N SER A 642 -35.78 35.35 0.02
CA SER A 642 -34.53 34.57 0.01
C SER A 642 -34.08 34.17 1.42
N LYS A 643 -34.06 32.87 1.70
CA LYS A 643 -33.16 32.26 2.68
C LYS A 643 -32.62 30.96 2.09
N THR A 644 -31.44 31.07 1.48
CA THR A 644 -30.65 29.95 0.99
C THR A 644 -30.08 29.20 2.20
N TYR A 645 -30.69 28.07 2.58
CA TYR A 645 -30.03 27.07 3.39
C TYR A 645 -29.36 26.08 2.45
N SER A 646 -28.08 26.32 2.17
CA SER A 646 -27.21 25.34 1.49
C SER A 646 -26.78 24.31 2.52
N GLU A 647 -27.32 23.10 2.46
CA GLU A 647 -26.66 21.93 3.03
C GLU A 647 -25.37 21.71 2.23
N VAL A 648 -24.23 22.03 2.86
CA VAL A 648 -22.94 22.05 2.15
C VAL A 648 -22.32 20.66 2.19
N ASP A 649 -22.08 20.07 1.02
CA ASP A 649 -21.35 18.82 0.82
C ASP A 649 -19.96 18.89 1.49
N LEU A 650 -19.78 18.24 2.64
CA LEU A 650 -18.56 18.31 3.47
C LEU A 650 -17.31 17.86 2.69
N GLU A 651 -17.46 16.90 1.77
CA GLU A 651 -16.37 16.44 0.91
C GLU A 651 -15.93 17.53 -0.09
N SER A 652 -16.88 18.36 -0.56
CA SER A 652 -16.58 19.51 -1.42
C SER A 652 -15.83 20.63 -0.69
N LYS A 653 -16.09 20.81 0.61
CA LYS A 653 -15.31 21.72 1.47
C LYS A 653 -13.90 21.21 1.71
N ALA A 654 -13.74 19.92 2.00
CA ALA A 654 -12.44 19.28 2.22
C ALA A 654 -11.53 19.37 0.98
N GLU A 655 -12.11 19.26 -0.22
CA GLU A 655 -11.39 19.47 -1.49
C GLU A 655 -10.90 20.93 -1.66
N SER A 656 -11.68 21.91 -1.20
CA SER A 656 -11.29 23.32 -1.29
C SER A 656 -10.20 23.72 -0.29
N SER A 657 -10.09 23.04 0.85
CA SER A 657 -9.10 23.32 1.91
C SER A 657 -7.76 22.63 1.71
N SER A 658 -7.74 21.39 1.19
CA SER A 658 -6.49 20.68 0.83
C SER A 658 -5.67 21.44 -0.23
N LYS A 659 -6.36 22.28 -1.00
CA LYS A 659 -5.83 23.17 -2.03
C LYS A 659 -4.82 24.19 -1.52
N VAL A 660 -5.02 24.75 -0.32
CA VAL A 660 -4.15 25.81 0.23
C VAL A 660 -2.77 25.25 0.63
N ASP A 661 -2.69 23.97 1.01
CA ASP A 661 -1.42 23.34 1.38
C ASP A 661 -0.72 22.69 0.16
N LEU A 662 -1.46 22.26 -0.87
CA LEU A 662 -0.93 21.83 -2.18
C LEU A 662 -0.26 22.98 -2.95
N GLU A 663 -0.76 24.21 -2.80
CA GLU A 663 -0.19 25.43 -3.42
C GLU A 663 1.28 25.68 -3.03
N SER A 664 1.69 25.27 -1.83
CA SER A 664 3.08 25.43 -1.37
C SER A 664 4.08 24.40 -1.92
N LYS A 665 3.59 23.28 -2.47
CA LYS A 665 4.45 22.18 -2.96
C LYS A 665 4.62 22.17 -4.48
N GLU A 666 3.64 22.64 -5.25
CA GLU A 666 3.73 22.70 -6.72
C GLU A 666 4.46 23.96 -7.24
N GLU A 667 4.45 25.07 -6.49
CA GLU A 667 5.25 26.25 -6.84
C GLU A 667 6.76 25.95 -6.81
N ASN A 668 7.22 25.07 -5.91
CA ASN A 668 8.63 24.70 -5.83
C ASN A 668 9.09 23.68 -6.90
N SER A 669 8.18 22.97 -7.58
CA SER A 669 8.55 22.01 -8.63
C SER A 669 8.49 22.59 -10.04
N SER A 670 7.88 23.76 -10.22
CA SER A 670 7.71 24.41 -11.51
C SER A 670 8.61 25.64 -11.72
N GLU A 671 9.16 26.24 -10.65
CA GLU A 671 9.86 27.54 -10.75
C GLU A 671 11.36 27.56 -10.36
N VAL A 672 12.01 26.42 -10.11
CA VAL A 672 13.47 26.41 -9.81
C VAL A 672 14.26 25.46 -10.73
N ASP A 673 14.98 26.09 -11.67
CA ASP A 673 16.18 25.63 -12.39
C ASP A 673 16.06 24.47 -13.40
N LEU A 674 15.51 24.78 -14.59
CA LEU A 674 15.66 23.98 -15.82
C LEU A 674 16.83 24.44 -16.72
N GLU A 675 17.67 25.39 -16.29
CA GLU A 675 18.72 25.98 -17.14
C GLU A 675 20.18 25.72 -16.71
N SER A 676 20.47 24.86 -15.73
CA SER A 676 21.87 24.69 -15.26
C SER A 676 22.36 23.30 -14.86
N LYS A 677 21.62 22.20 -15.10
CA LYS A 677 22.01 20.88 -14.54
C LYS A 677 22.05 19.72 -15.53
N ALA A 678 22.57 19.98 -16.74
CA ALA A 678 22.87 18.94 -17.73
C ALA A 678 24.39 18.70 -17.93
N GLU A 679 25.24 19.18 -17.03
CA GLU A 679 26.65 18.76 -16.96
C GLU A 679 26.97 18.31 -15.53
N LEU A 680 26.75 17.01 -15.24
CA LEU A 680 27.55 16.16 -14.35
C LEU A 680 27.07 14.71 -14.38
#